data_AF-A0A0U1M164-F1
#
_entry.id   AF-A0A0U1M164-F1
#
_cell.length_a   1.000
_cell.length_b   1.000
_cell.length_c   1.000
_cell.angle_alpha   90.00
_cell.angle_beta   90.00
_cell.angle_gamma   90.00
#
_symmetry.space_group_name_H-M   'P 1'
#
loop_
_entity.id
_entity.type
_entity.pdbx_description
1 polymer ?
#
loop_
_entity_poly.entity_id
_entity_poly.type
_entity_poly.pdbx_seq_one_letter_code
_entity_poly.pdbx_strand_id
1 'polypeptide(L)'
;MPALTLHLIAFKDPSLDPTAFVDKLKATTPGVHVVVASRPRHIVVRPSALDANLLTTQRWDVMLLLQNTQSSSSLSSGSPIPAQLQSAISAEYRILAGIPSKLLTTYPERDARLKRQTQPPLTGSLDEIRRSSKETSQNLEVSPELLAFMDQLSADHDKPVTMLNLLHFHRPDGKKNYFDYGQAFIPVAGKRGGNAKLVGNVVQPPSAQQIDSRRQHDQAEHEWWNEISIVHYPSIRHFCDMLAGQDYQKINEKHRLKASNRSLALPELIHAEMYLPRSLISHLYLQLLRSHHPLSPPVLILVALEPDALCACRILTTLLKRDYIAHKIQPIAGYGDLARAGEELVRPLRTTEGGSGGVVVCLGVGGLVDLSEILCLTNAEDEAADDTGGVEAWVIDARRPWNLVNVFGGQWQQQARENLDEFDSNSRRKTRGVDKGGLTRQYTAGQGGVIVFDDGDIEEELSKERDAYYALEEMPEVDDDGDDLSDSESEDDGDDFGMGSKKRKSWSGREEEDSEDEEDERPRQRRRSNSSSPIPSSPSNRRRTIGHDSSNSSRTPSPEPNVVSPLVSRQPSARTLRRRLLRLKRKHESVLQAYYNTGTAYSEPISSMMYSLASELGREDNDLLWLAIVGTSSMELSGRTMAGVGISSSSESGGSAGWGGSRGEHIRQILRDEVHRLNPPDGAESGRDVPGSSSDMIPTTARSPTDTSIRLSPEPRFLLVRHWSLYESMLHSPYLASRLHVWTENGRKRLHKLLAKMGISLTQCNQNYTHMDMELKRVLRSRLLKYAPMYGLEGLVPPPASGHSNNRQGWGFVRSWGWKACLSATDVAVILGSILEVGPGAWEAGSSFRPPIANGASQSELPSETDPANLHPRFWSAYDALSPTGSDSPTLLVESLPLAKHLHRAILRTGTSLLSKHQIRHLRAFRIAVVKEGPDVKLFTNPGALTKLALWVAEAIQVQERDRSETKMGKKKILGTPLVLAGLDEDRGVYVVVGTGGGGGVIDFAALAKKQEAQRTKKEAKDRKRKEREDRRRKRAAERARQNEDDEDEEEETEEDDSSSGSDSDDGPDDEKGLFGNKNLVRNRFGIAFQEVVQETSARVRIDSFENCVVEVQKEDLGGFLEALSFRSVVG
;
A
#
# COMPACT_ATOMS: atom_id res chain seq x y z
N MET A 1 20.77 -27.11 -46.65
CA MET A 1 19.88 -26.23 -45.87
C MET A 1 19.01 -27.14 -45.04
N PRO A 2 19.08 -27.11 -43.69
CA PRO A 2 18.12 -27.84 -42.87
C PRO A 2 16.69 -27.50 -43.27
N ALA A 3 15.84 -28.52 -43.37
CA ALA A 3 14.42 -28.35 -43.65
C ALA A 3 13.70 -28.07 -42.32
N LEU A 4 13.02 -26.93 -42.24
CA LEU A 4 12.21 -26.52 -41.10
C LEU A 4 10.77 -26.37 -41.55
N THR A 5 9.83 -26.73 -40.68
CA THR A 5 8.40 -26.60 -40.96
C THR A 5 7.85 -25.38 -40.24
N LEU A 6 7.30 -24.44 -41.01
CA LEU A 6 6.52 -23.32 -40.49
C LEU A 6 5.10 -23.81 -40.22
N HIS A 7 4.60 -23.62 -39.01
CA HIS A 7 3.23 -23.90 -38.60
C HIS A 7 2.53 -22.61 -38.18
N LEU A 8 1.31 -22.38 -38.65
CA LEU A 8 0.32 -21.52 -38.00
C LEU A 8 -0.77 -22.41 -37.45
N ILE A 9 -1.09 -22.23 -36.16
CA ILE A 9 -1.99 -23.10 -35.41
C ILE A 9 -3.10 -22.25 -34.85
N ALA A 10 -4.34 -22.66 -35.09
CA ALA A 10 -5.52 -22.19 -34.39
C ALA A 10 -5.96 -23.29 -33.41
N PHE A 11 -6.26 -22.92 -32.17
CA PHE A 11 -6.71 -23.88 -31.17
C PHE A 11 -8.22 -24.13 -31.29
N LYS A 12 -8.68 -25.32 -30.85
CA LYS A 12 -10.11 -25.61 -30.69
C LYS A 12 -10.73 -24.82 -29.57
N ASP A 13 -9.96 -24.65 -28.50
CA ASP A 13 -10.33 -23.84 -27.35
C ASP A 13 -9.54 -22.53 -27.39
N PRO A 14 -10.20 -21.37 -27.61
CA PRO A 14 -9.54 -20.07 -27.66
C PRO A 14 -8.96 -19.62 -26.30
N SER A 15 -9.25 -20.33 -25.20
CA SER A 15 -8.66 -20.10 -23.88
C SER A 15 -7.33 -20.82 -23.68
N LEU A 16 -6.95 -21.72 -24.59
CA LEU A 16 -5.73 -22.50 -24.49
C LEU A 16 -4.51 -21.60 -24.67
N ASP A 17 -3.62 -21.63 -23.68
CA ASP A 17 -2.44 -20.77 -23.68
C ASP A 17 -1.38 -21.22 -24.73
N PRO A 18 -1.03 -20.34 -25.70
CA PRO A 18 0.06 -20.57 -26.65
C PRO A 18 1.38 -21.03 -26.04
N THR A 19 1.79 -20.43 -24.92
CA THR A 19 3.07 -20.74 -24.25
C THR A 19 3.04 -22.15 -23.67
N ALA A 20 1.98 -22.50 -22.93
CA ALA A 20 1.77 -23.86 -22.44
C ALA A 20 1.74 -24.92 -23.57
N PHE A 21 1.18 -24.60 -24.74
CA PHE A 21 1.22 -25.50 -25.90
C PHE A 21 2.66 -25.73 -26.39
N VAL A 22 3.46 -24.66 -26.50
CA VAL A 22 4.86 -24.73 -26.96
C VAL A 22 5.74 -25.48 -25.95
N ASP A 23 5.54 -25.27 -24.66
CA ASP A 23 6.33 -25.94 -23.63
C ASP A 23 5.96 -27.42 -23.51
N LYS A 24 4.68 -27.78 -23.65
CA LYS A 24 4.27 -29.18 -23.83
C LYS A 24 4.88 -29.79 -25.08
N LEU A 25 4.97 -29.04 -26.19
CA LEU A 25 5.61 -29.53 -27.43
C LEU A 25 7.10 -29.82 -27.21
N LYS A 26 7.83 -28.92 -26.53
CA LYS A 26 9.24 -29.11 -26.15
C LYS A 26 9.44 -30.31 -25.22
N ALA A 27 8.56 -30.47 -24.22
CA ALA A 27 8.67 -31.53 -23.22
C ALA A 27 8.27 -32.93 -23.75
N THR A 28 7.25 -33.00 -24.60
CA THR A 28 6.64 -34.28 -25.02
C THR A 28 7.37 -34.91 -26.22
N THR A 29 8.18 -34.15 -26.96
CA THR A 29 8.72 -34.57 -28.26
C THR A 29 10.25 -34.51 -28.29
N PRO A 30 10.96 -35.50 -27.72
CA PRO A 30 12.42 -35.55 -27.82
C PRO A 30 12.83 -35.63 -29.28
N GLY A 31 13.50 -34.58 -29.81
CA GLY A 31 13.94 -34.50 -31.21
C GLY A 31 13.21 -33.47 -32.09
N VAL A 32 12.24 -32.73 -31.55
CA VAL A 32 11.68 -31.54 -32.22
C VAL A 32 12.22 -30.29 -31.54
N HIS A 33 12.98 -29.49 -32.28
CA HIS A 33 13.55 -28.24 -31.82
C HIS A 33 12.72 -27.05 -32.31
N VAL A 34 12.17 -26.28 -31.36
CA VAL A 34 11.40 -25.06 -31.66
C VAL A 34 12.39 -23.92 -31.93
N VAL A 35 12.53 -23.52 -33.19
CA VAL A 35 13.49 -22.48 -33.61
C VAL A 35 12.88 -21.09 -33.45
N VAL A 36 11.62 -20.93 -33.82
CA VAL A 36 10.86 -19.69 -33.61
C VAL A 36 9.51 -20.05 -33.04
N ALA A 37 9.11 -19.37 -31.97
CA ALA A 37 7.74 -19.32 -31.51
C ALA A 37 7.33 -17.86 -31.42
N SER A 38 6.20 -17.51 -32.01
CA SER A 38 5.65 -16.17 -31.94
C SER A 38 4.14 -16.26 -32.09
N ARG A 39 3.43 -15.27 -31.59
CA ARG A 39 2.00 -15.19 -31.72
C ARG A 39 1.75 -14.34 -33.06
N PRO A 40 0.70 -14.49 -33.91
CA PRO A 40 0.37 -13.65 -35.12
C PRO A 40 -0.80 -12.58 -35.04
N ARG A 41 -0.59 -11.21 -35.13
CA ARG A 41 -1.57 -10.19 -34.53
C ARG A 41 -2.44 -9.64 -35.61
N HIS A 42 -1.77 -9.26 -36.68
CA HIS A 42 -2.36 -8.43 -37.69
C HIS A 42 -1.73 -8.72 -39.04
N ILE A 43 -2.61 -8.86 -40.03
CA ILE A 43 -2.27 -9.11 -41.42
C ILE A 43 -2.05 -7.77 -42.09
N VAL A 44 -0.79 -7.33 -42.16
CA VAL A 44 -0.42 -6.03 -42.76
C VAL A 44 -0.81 -5.99 -44.23
N VAL A 45 -0.66 -7.13 -44.90
CA VAL A 45 -0.97 -7.26 -46.32
C VAL A 45 -1.75 -8.57 -46.48
N ARG A 46 -3.02 -8.51 -46.89
CA ARG A 46 -3.91 -9.68 -46.91
C ARG A 46 -3.70 -10.53 -48.16
N PRO A 47 -3.35 -11.83 -48.13
CA PRO A 47 -3.14 -12.61 -49.38
C PRO A 47 -4.37 -12.60 -50.29
N SER A 48 -4.19 -12.46 -51.60
CA SER A 48 -5.28 -12.36 -52.59
C SER A 48 -5.30 -13.45 -53.66
N ALA A 49 -4.27 -14.30 -53.72
CA ALA A 49 -4.13 -15.34 -54.75
C ALA A 49 -3.76 -16.69 -54.12
N LEU A 50 -2.55 -16.82 -53.58
CA LEU A 50 -2.08 -18.06 -52.95
C LEU A 50 -2.58 -18.17 -51.51
N ASP A 51 -3.19 -19.31 -51.19
CA ASP A 51 -3.67 -19.68 -49.85
C ASP A 51 -4.54 -18.61 -49.16
N ALA A 52 -5.15 -17.71 -49.95
CA ALA A 52 -5.83 -16.51 -49.45
C ALA A 52 -6.94 -16.89 -48.45
N ASN A 53 -7.76 -17.86 -48.81
CA ASN A 53 -8.82 -18.36 -47.93
C ASN A 53 -8.25 -19.02 -46.66
N LEU A 54 -7.22 -19.86 -46.79
CA LEU A 54 -6.64 -20.56 -45.63
C LEU A 54 -6.02 -19.58 -44.63
N LEU A 55 -5.28 -18.59 -45.10
CA LEU A 55 -4.56 -17.64 -44.26
C LEU A 55 -5.44 -16.54 -43.66
N THR A 56 -6.58 -16.20 -44.28
CA THR A 56 -7.45 -15.08 -43.84
C THR A 56 -8.74 -15.48 -43.15
N THR A 57 -9.23 -16.72 -43.33
CA THR A 57 -10.49 -17.16 -42.73
C THR A 57 -10.37 -17.51 -41.25
N GLN A 58 -9.16 -17.85 -40.79
CA GLN A 58 -8.90 -18.30 -39.43
C GLN A 58 -8.10 -17.25 -38.66
N ARG A 59 -8.41 -17.10 -37.37
CA ARG A 59 -7.52 -16.40 -36.44
C ARG A 59 -6.47 -17.40 -35.97
N TRP A 60 -5.20 -17.07 -36.19
CA TRP A 60 -4.08 -17.91 -35.79
C TRP A 60 -3.62 -17.55 -34.38
N ASP A 61 -3.46 -18.55 -33.52
CA ASP A 61 -3.09 -18.38 -32.13
C ASP A 61 -1.57 -18.50 -31.94
N VAL A 62 -0.89 -19.36 -32.70
CA VAL A 62 0.56 -19.60 -32.58
C VAL A 62 1.21 -19.76 -33.94
N MET A 63 2.39 -19.16 -34.13
CA MET A 63 3.32 -19.40 -35.22
C MET A 63 4.55 -20.13 -34.69
N LEU A 64 4.87 -21.29 -35.27
CA LEU A 64 6.05 -22.08 -34.92
C LEU A 64 6.93 -22.31 -36.15
N LEU A 65 8.24 -22.34 -35.94
CA LEU A 65 9.20 -22.84 -36.91
C LEU A 65 9.95 -23.99 -36.27
N LEU A 66 9.67 -25.21 -36.72
CA LEU A 66 10.14 -26.44 -36.09
C LEU A 66 11.23 -27.10 -36.92
N GLN A 67 12.30 -27.56 -36.26
CA GLN A 67 13.35 -28.39 -36.85
C GLN A 67 13.24 -29.81 -36.27
N ASN A 68 13.10 -30.81 -37.14
CA ASN A 68 13.09 -32.21 -36.73
C ASN A 68 14.50 -32.81 -36.86
N THR A 69 15.04 -33.37 -35.78
CA THR A 69 16.38 -33.97 -35.74
C THR A 69 16.37 -35.50 -35.79
N GLN A 70 15.19 -36.14 -35.75
CA GLN A 70 15.08 -37.60 -35.87
C GLN A 70 15.03 -38.06 -37.34
N SER A 71 15.67 -39.21 -37.63
CA SER A 71 15.59 -39.86 -38.94
C SER A 71 14.15 -40.25 -39.27
N SER A 72 13.71 -39.94 -40.48
CA SER A 72 12.33 -39.98 -41.00
C SER A 72 11.61 -41.34 -41.03
N SER A 73 12.05 -42.34 -40.28
CA SER A 73 11.51 -43.71 -40.29
C SER A 73 10.52 -44.03 -39.17
N SER A 74 10.31 -43.16 -38.17
CA SER A 74 9.49 -43.46 -36.97
C SER A 74 8.15 -42.72 -36.86
N LEU A 75 7.83 -41.78 -37.75
CA LEU A 75 6.60 -40.98 -37.67
C LEU A 75 5.53 -41.49 -38.65
N SER A 76 4.52 -42.17 -38.13
CA SER A 76 3.38 -42.70 -38.89
C SER A 76 2.39 -41.64 -39.41
N SER A 77 2.51 -40.37 -38.99
CA SER A 77 1.55 -39.30 -39.30
C SER A 77 2.11 -38.09 -40.08
N GLY A 78 3.41 -38.07 -40.39
CA GLY A 78 4.04 -36.99 -41.18
C GLY A 78 4.05 -35.59 -40.57
N SER A 79 3.49 -35.37 -39.37
CA SER A 79 3.54 -34.10 -38.62
C SER A 79 4.58 -34.16 -37.50
N PRO A 80 5.42 -33.12 -37.30
CA PRO A 80 6.33 -33.03 -36.16
C PRO A 80 5.62 -32.80 -34.82
N ILE A 81 4.30 -32.57 -34.82
CA ILE A 81 3.50 -32.39 -33.60
C ILE A 81 2.88 -33.74 -33.18
N PRO A 82 3.04 -34.18 -31.90
CA PRO A 82 2.46 -35.42 -31.41
C PRO A 82 0.93 -35.47 -31.50
N ALA A 83 0.36 -36.68 -31.67
CA ALA A 83 -1.08 -36.89 -31.77
C ALA A 83 -1.89 -36.33 -30.59
N GLN A 84 -1.31 -36.32 -29.38
CA GLN A 84 -1.96 -35.74 -28.19
C GLN A 84 -2.16 -34.22 -28.35
N LEU A 85 -1.15 -33.50 -28.85
CA LEU A 85 -1.23 -32.06 -29.09
C LEU A 85 -2.04 -31.73 -30.34
N GLN A 86 -2.04 -32.62 -31.34
CA GLN A 86 -2.89 -32.48 -32.52
C GLN A 86 -4.38 -32.44 -32.17
N SER A 87 -4.80 -33.08 -31.07
CA SER A 87 -6.20 -33.07 -30.61
C SER A 87 -6.69 -31.67 -30.22
N ALA A 88 -5.79 -30.78 -29.79
CA ALA A 88 -6.08 -29.40 -29.37
C ALA A 88 -6.16 -28.40 -30.54
N ILE A 89 -5.72 -28.80 -31.74
CA ILE A 89 -5.65 -27.94 -32.93
C ILE A 89 -6.97 -27.99 -33.70
N SER A 90 -7.58 -26.83 -33.98
CA SER A 90 -8.78 -26.71 -34.81
C SER A 90 -8.44 -26.58 -36.28
N ALA A 91 -7.44 -25.77 -36.59
CA ALA A 91 -6.92 -25.57 -37.93
C ALA A 91 -5.40 -25.42 -37.89
N GLU A 92 -4.74 -25.95 -38.91
CA GLU A 92 -3.28 -25.91 -39.07
C GLU A 92 -2.92 -25.50 -40.49
N TYR A 93 -1.99 -24.55 -40.60
CA TYR A 93 -1.32 -24.21 -41.85
C TYR A 93 0.17 -24.55 -41.74
N ARG A 94 0.68 -25.36 -42.66
CA ARG A 94 2.06 -25.87 -42.64
C ARG A 94 2.76 -25.72 -43.97
N ILE A 95 4.01 -25.23 -43.94
CA ILE A 95 4.90 -25.10 -45.10
C ILE A 95 6.32 -25.53 -44.73
N LEU A 96 6.96 -26.29 -45.62
CA LEU A 96 8.36 -26.66 -45.47
C LEU A 96 9.30 -25.63 -46.13
N ALA A 97 10.28 -25.15 -45.36
CA ALA A 97 11.29 -24.20 -45.84
C ALA A 97 12.71 -24.66 -45.51
N GLY A 98 13.59 -24.59 -46.50
CA GLY A 98 15.02 -24.79 -46.35
C GLY A 98 15.70 -23.50 -45.92
N ILE A 99 16.28 -23.50 -44.71
CA ILE A 99 17.00 -22.34 -44.17
C ILE A 99 18.51 -22.60 -44.20
N PRO A 100 19.37 -21.63 -44.56
CA PRO A 100 20.82 -21.80 -44.50
C PRO A 100 21.32 -22.13 -43.09
N SER A 101 22.16 -23.16 -42.94
CA SER A 101 22.66 -23.62 -41.63
C SER A 101 23.35 -22.49 -40.84
N LYS A 102 24.10 -21.62 -41.54
CA LYS A 102 24.78 -20.47 -40.93
C LYS A 102 23.80 -19.47 -40.28
N LEU A 103 22.62 -19.28 -40.89
CA LEU A 103 21.58 -18.40 -40.32
C LEU A 103 20.89 -19.07 -39.12
N LEU A 104 20.70 -20.39 -39.16
CA LEU A 104 20.10 -21.14 -38.06
C LEU A 104 21.02 -21.22 -36.83
N THR A 105 22.30 -21.52 -37.01
CA THR A 105 23.25 -21.64 -35.90
C THR A 105 23.47 -20.31 -35.19
N THR A 106 23.49 -19.21 -35.94
CA THR A 106 23.64 -17.86 -35.38
C THR A 106 22.31 -17.22 -34.96
N TYR A 107 21.18 -17.88 -35.21
CA TYR A 107 19.86 -17.30 -34.94
C TYR A 107 19.64 -16.97 -33.46
N PRO A 108 19.91 -17.87 -32.48
CA PRO A 108 19.67 -17.57 -31.07
C PRO A 108 20.45 -16.33 -30.59
N GLU A 109 21.75 -16.28 -30.89
CA GLU A 109 22.62 -15.15 -30.55
C GLU A 109 22.17 -13.87 -31.25
N ARG A 110 21.80 -13.96 -32.53
CA ARG A 110 21.40 -12.80 -33.33
C ARG A 110 20.04 -12.26 -32.93
N ASP A 111 19.08 -13.12 -32.62
CA ASP A 111 17.76 -12.74 -32.11
C ASP A 111 17.88 -12.07 -30.74
N ALA A 112 18.68 -12.65 -29.84
CA ALA A 112 18.98 -12.05 -28.54
C ALA A 112 19.70 -10.70 -28.67
N ARG A 113 20.67 -10.58 -29.59
CA ARG A 113 21.37 -9.31 -29.85
C ARG A 113 20.43 -8.23 -30.40
N LEU A 114 19.59 -8.57 -31.38
CA LEU A 114 18.65 -7.61 -31.97
C LEU A 114 17.57 -7.18 -30.97
N LYS A 115 17.14 -8.07 -30.06
CA LYS A 115 16.20 -7.73 -28.98
C LYS A 115 16.82 -6.84 -27.89
N ARG A 116 18.16 -6.85 -27.74
CA ARG A 116 18.92 -6.03 -26.77
C ARG A 116 19.43 -4.71 -27.34
N GLN A 117 19.51 -4.58 -28.67
CA GLN A 117 20.03 -3.37 -29.32
C GLN A 117 19.11 -2.17 -29.04
N THR A 118 19.70 -1.07 -28.56
CA THR A 118 19.00 0.20 -28.27
C THR A 118 18.18 0.68 -29.47
N GLN A 119 16.94 1.10 -29.21
CA GLN A 119 16.03 1.50 -30.27
C GLN A 119 16.50 2.82 -30.93
N PRO A 120 16.71 2.87 -32.25
CA PRO A 120 17.07 4.11 -32.92
C PRO A 120 15.90 5.12 -32.86
N PRO A 121 16.14 6.43 -32.74
CA PRO A 121 15.05 7.40 -32.70
C PRO A 121 14.19 7.34 -33.98
N LEU A 122 12.88 7.58 -33.84
CA LEU A 122 11.97 7.67 -34.99
C LEU A 122 12.43 8.80 -35.93
N THR A 123 12.27 8.60 -37.23
CA THR A 123 12.77 9.55 -38.25
C THR A 123 11.89 10.79 -38.43
N GLY A 124 10.78 10.90 -37.68
CA GLY A 124 9.77 11.94 -37.84
C GLY A 124 8.82 11.73 -39.03
N SER A 125 9.01 10.65 -39.80
CA SER A 125 8.21 10.36 -41.00
C SER A 125 6.74 10.08 -40.65
N LEU A 126 6.46 9.53 -39.47
CA LEU A 126 5.12 9.29 -38.96
C LEU A 126 4.27 10.56 -38.77
N ASP A 127 4.89 11.66 -38.33
CA ASP A 127 4.19 12.91 -38.02
C ASP A 127 3.70 13.64 -39.28
N GLU A 128 4.41 13.49 -40.40
CA GLU A 128 4.01 14.04 -41.70
C GLU A 128 2.81 13.29 -42.30
N ILE A 129 2.73 11.97 -42.11
CA ILE A 129 1.73 11.09 -42.73
C ILE A 129 0.39 11.04 -41.99
N ARG A 130 0.32 11.45 -40.72
CA ARG A 130 -0.97 11.65 -40.02
C ARG A 130 -1.91 12.65 -40.73
N ARG A 131 -1.40 13.44 -41.70
CA ARG A 131 -2.19 14.37 -42.54
C ARG A 131 -2.49 13.85 -43.96
N SER A 132 -1.93 12.72 -44.40
CA SER A 132 -2.00 12.24 -45.80
C SER A 132 -1.94 10.71 -45.96
N SER A 133 -2.60 9.96 -45.08
CA SER A 133 -2.63 8.48 -45.15
C SER A 133 -3.38 7.94 -46.38
N LYS A 134 -2.91 6.82 -46.94
CA LYS A 134 -3.53 6.14 -48.08
C LYS A 134 -4.56 5.11 -47.61
N GLU A 135 -5.57 4.82 -48.42
CA GLU A 135 -6.72 3.99 -47.98
C GLU A 135 -6.38 2.54 -47.60
N THR A 136 -5.29 1.95 -48.12
CA THR A 136 -4.96 0.53 -47.88
C THR A 136 -3.47 0.28 -47.68
N SER A 137 -3.11 -0.73 -46.87
CA SER A 137 -1.72 -1.17 -46.66
C SER A 137 -1.25 -2.26 -47.63
N GLN A 138 -1.98 -2.49 -48.73
CA GLN A 138 -1.71 -3.59 -49.67
C GLN A 138 -0.37 -3.48 -50.41
N ASN A 139 0.14 -2.26 -50.53
CA ASN A 139 1.45 -1.96 -51.10
C ASN A 139 2.51 -1.66 -50.04
N LEU A 140 2.27 -2.01 -48.77
CA LEU A 140 3.09 -1.59 -47.62
C LEU A 140 3.19 -0.07 -47.47
N GLU A 141 2.04 0.58 -47.53
CA GLU A 141 1.88 1.98 -47.16
C GLU A 141 1.16 2.07 -45.82
N VAL A 142 1.36 3.17 -45.11
CA VAL A 142 0.69 3.40 -43.84
C VAL A 142 -0.78 3.76 -44.11
N SER A 143 -1.68 2.85 -43.74
CA SER A 143 -3.14 3.06 -43.83
C SER A 143 -3.74 3.48 -42.49
N PRO A 144 -4.95 4.06 -42.47
CA PRO A 144 -5.68 4.31 -41.24
C PRO A 144 -5.88 3.06 -40.37
N GLU A 145 -6.13 1.90 -40.99
CA GLU A 145 -6.27 0.61 -40.28
C GLU A 145 -4.94 0.22 -39.60
N LEU A 146 -3.82 0.37 -40.31
CA LEU A 146 -2.49 0.07 -39.76
C LEU A 146 -2.06 1.08 -38.70
N LEU A 147 -2.44 2.36 -38.81
CA LEU A 147 -2.21 3.38 -37.78
C LEU A 147 -3.02 3.09 -36.52
N ALA A 148 -4.30 2.76 -36.66
CA ALA A 148 -5.15 2.38 -35.54
C ALA A 148 -4.60 1.11 -34.85
N PHE A 149 -4.16 0.13 -35.63
CA PHE A 149 -3.48 -1.06 -35.10
C PHE A 149 -2.14 -0.72 -34.45
N MET A 150 -1.35 0.20 -35.02
CA MET A 150 -0.11 0.66 -34.41
C MET A 150 -0.39 1.34 -33.07
N ASP A 151 -1.38 2.23 -32.99
CA ASP A 151 -1.72 2.92 -31.73
C ASP A 151 -2.23 1.92 -30.68
N GLN A 152 -3.08 0.96 -31.09
CA GLN A 152 -3.57 -0.12 -30.23
C GLN A 152 -2.43 -1.05 -29.77
N LEU A 153 -1.60 -1.51 -30.71
CA LEU A 153 -0.49 -2.41 -30.40
C LEU A 153 0.60 -1.68 -29.62
N SER A 154 0.91 -0.42 -29.89
CA SER A 154 1.86 0.36 -29.10
C SER A 154 1.37 0.63 -27.68
N ALA A 155 0.04 0.71 -27.47
CA ALA A 155 -0.53 0.77 -26.12
C ALA A 155 -0.37 -0.56 -25.38
N ASP A 156 -0.52 -1.70 -26.08
CA ASP A 156 -0.45 -3.04 -25.50
C ASP A 156 0.98 -3.65 -25.47
N HIS A 157 1.87 -3.22 -26.37
CA HIS A 157 3.21 -3.75 -26.63
C HIS A 157 4.09 -2.80 -27.47
N ASP A 158 5.05 -2.13 -26.82
CA ASP A 158 6.07 -1.30 -27.49
C ASP A 158 7.45 -1.98 -27.60
N LYS A 159 7.51 -3.31 -27.45
CA LYS A 159 8.78 -4.07 -27.60
C LYS A 159 9.00 -4.51 -29.06
N PRO A 160 10.12 -5.18 -29.37
CA PRO A 160 10.38 -5.68 -30.70
C PRO A 160 9.26 -6.55 -31.28
N VAL A 161 8.94 -6.30 -32.54
CA VAL A 161 7.97 -7.06 -33.31
C VAL A 161 8.67 -7.83 -34.40
N THR A 162 8.13 -9.01 -34.74
CA THR A 162 8.70 -9.86 -35.78
C THR A 162 7.70 -10.04 -36.91
N MET A 163 8.07 -9.59 -38.10
CA MET A 163 7.27 -9.71 -39.31
C MET A 163 7.63 -10.99 -40.05
N LEU A 164 6.68 -11.91 -40.17
CA LEU A 164 6.74 -13.03 -41.11
C LEU A 164 6.33 -12.53 -42.49
N ASN A 165 7.22 -12.64 -43.48
CA ASN A 165 6.88 -12.48 -44.89
C ASN A 165 6.78 -13.86 -45.53
N LEU A 166 5.66 -14.12 -46.21
CA LEU A 166 5.53 -15.21 -47.17
C LEU A 166 5.58 -14.59 -48.57
N LEU A 167 6.53 -14.99 -49.40
CA LEU A 167 6.84 -14.30 -50.63
C LEU A 167 6.61 -15.20 -51.83
N HIS A 168 5.95 -14.66 -52.84
CA HIS A 168 5.78 -15.28 -54.14
C HIS A 168 6.28 -14.31 -55.22
N PHE A 169 7.18 -14.78 -56.09
CA PHE A 169 7.89 -13.92 -57.03
C PHE A 169 7.31 -14.00 -58.44
N HIS A 170 7.08 -12.84 -59.07
CA HIS A 170 6.72 -12.76 -60.48
C HIS A 170 7.84 -13.34 -61.36
N ARG A 171 7.50 -14.06 -62.43
CA ARG A 171 8.49 -14.52 -63.42
C ARG A 171 8.62 -13.52 -64.58
N PRO A 172 9.81 -13.44 -65.23
CA PRO A 172 11.03 -14.18 -64.92
C PRO A 172 11.91 -13.55 -63.83
N ASP A 173 11.83 -12.23 -63.62
CA ASP A 173 12.84 -11.48 -62.86
C ASP A 173 12.47 -11.13 -61.40
N GLY A 174 11.33 -11.58 -60.87
CA GLY A 174 10.85 -11.18 -59.54
C GLY A 174 11.78 -11.54 -58.40
N LYS A 175 12.45 -12.71 -58.46
CA LYS A 175 13.45 -13.11 -57.46
C LYS A 175 14.70 -12.21 -57.49
N LYS A 176 15.13 -11.80 -58.69
CA LYS A 176 16.25 -10.87 -58.89
C LYS A 176 15.89 -9.47 -58.40
N ASN A 177 14.69 -8.99 -58.74
CA ASN A 177 14.17 -7.70 -58.26
C ASN A 177 14.03 -7.67 -56.73
N TYR A 178 13.63 -8.80 -56.12
CA TYR A 178 13.56 -8.91 -54.66
C TYR A 178 14.94 -8.96 -54.00
N PHE A 179 15.92 -9.60 -54.63
CA PHE A 179 17.30 -9.57 -54.18
C PHE A 179 17.85 -8.13 -54.20
N ASP A 180 17.61 -7.39 -55.29
CA ASP A 180 17.98 -5.98 -55.40
C ASP A 180 17.25 -5.11 -54.36
N TYR A 181 15.97 -5.40 -54.09
CA TYR A 181 15.22 -4.80 -52.99
C TYR A 181 15.89 -5.08 -51.65
N GLY A 182 16.27 -6.32 -51.36
CA GLY A 182 16.95 -6.70 -50.11
C GLY A 182 18.24 -5.91 -49.89
N GLN A 183 19.06 -5.75 -50.93
CA GLN A 183 20.29 -4.95 -50.86
C GLN A 183 20.01 -3.48 -50.59
N ALA A 184 18.99 -2.90 -51.24
CA ALA A 184 18.58 -1.52 -51.02
C ALA A 184 17.85 -1.31 -49.67
N PHE A 185 17.17 -2.34 -49.17
CA PHE A 185 16.39 -2.32 -47.93
C PHE A 185 17.28 -2.30 -46.70
N ILE A 186 18.37 -3.06 -46.66
CA ILE A 186 19.29 -3.16 -45.51
C ILE A 186 19.68 -1.78 -44.92
N PRO A 187 20.18 -0.80 -45.71
CA PRO A 187 20.56 0.50 -45.15
C PRO A 187 19.35 1.33 -44.68
N VAL A 188 18.18 1.19 -45.31
CA VAL A 188 16.97 1.97 -44.97
C VAL A 188 16.27 1.41 -43.74
N ALA A 189 16.16 0.09 -43.66
CA ALA A 189 15.64 -0.62 -42.50
C ALA A 189 16.59 -0.51 -41.31
N GLY A 190 17.90 -0.64 -41.55
CA GLY A 190 18.92 -0.53 -40.51
C GLY A 190 18.92 0.80 -39.79
N LYS A 191 18.66 1.92 -40.49
CA LYS A 191 18.47 3.26 -39.86
C LYS A 191 17.34 3.30 -38.82
N ARG A 192 16.35 2.41 -38.96
CA ARG A 192 15.16 2.29 -38.10
C ARG A 192 15.16 0.99 -37.29
N GLY A 193 16.31 0.32 -37.21
CA GLY A 193 16.53 -0.91 -36.45
C GLY A 193 15.93 -2.17 -37.06
N GLY A 194 15.42 -2.12 -38.30
CA GLY A 194 14.89 -3.27 -39.02
C GLY A 194 15.98 -4.24 -39.46
N ASN A 195 15.83 -5.54 -39.16
CA ASN A 195 16.85 -6.56 -39.50
C ASN A 195 16.24 -7.94 -39.83
N ALA A 196 16.61 -8.56 -40.96
CA ALA A 196 16.08 -9.87 -41.37
C ALA A 196 16.73 -11.03 -40.57
N LYS A 197 16.02 -11.62 -39.60
CA LYS A 197 16.47 -12.68 -38.68
C LYS A 197 16.58 -14.08 -39.28
N LEU A 198 15.72 -14.44 -40.22
CA LEU A 198 15.82 -15.69 -40.98
C LEU A 198 15.29 -15.45 -42.38
N VAL A 199 15.90 -16.10 -43.37
CA VAL A 199 15.43 -16.17 -44.75
C VAL A 199 15.61 -17.61 -45.22
N GLY A 200 14.57 -18.19 -45.80
CA GLY A 200 14.58 -19.57 -46.28
C GLY A 200 13.78 -19.73 -47.55
N ASN A 201 14.24 -20.60 -48.44
CA ASN A 201 13.46 -20.94 -49.63
C ASN A 201 12.42 -21.98 -49.25
N VAL A 202 11.19 -21.81 -49.72
CA VAL A 202 10.15 -22.83 -49.60
C VAL A 202 10.51 -23.99 -50.53
N VAL A 203 10.44 -25.22 -50.01
CA VAL A 203 10.87 -26.44 -50.72
C VAL A 203 9.77 -27.48 -50.75
N GLN A 204 9.85 -28.44 -51.67
CA GLN A 204 8.91 -29.55 -51.76
C GLN A 204 9.16 -30.54 -50.63
N PRO A 205 8.13 -31.18 -50.06
CA PRO A 205 8.34 -32.24 -49.09
C PRO A 205 9.08 -33.42 -49.77
N PRO A 206 10.04 -34.07 -49.08
CA PRO A 206 10.87 -35.10 -49.68
C PRO A 206 10.16 -36.45 -49.95
N SER A 207 8.95 -36.66 -49.42
CA SER A 207 8.15 -37.87 -49.68
C SER A 207 6.68 -37.54 -49.97
N ALA A 208 6.06 -38.30 -50.87
CA ALA A 208 4.64 -38.17 -51.23
C ALA A 208 3.67 -38.43 -50.06
N GLN A 209 4.17 -38.98 -48.94
CA GLN A 209 3.43 -39.24 -47.71
C GLN A 209 3.42 -38.02 -46.77
N GLN A 210 4.36 -37.09 -46.90
CA GLN A 210 4.38 -35.83 -46.17
C GLN A 210 3.59 -34.77 -46.94
N ILE A 211 2.28 -34.71 -46.66
CA ILE A 211 1.40 -33.67 -47.18
C ILE A 211 1.66 -32.38 -46.39
N ASP A 212 1.71 -31.23 -47.04
CA ASP A 212 1.64 -29.93 -46.38
C ASP A 212 0.35 -29.19 -46.79
N SER A 213 0.18 -27.92 -46.40
CA SER A 213 -1.07 -27.21 -46.68
C SER A 213 -1.34 -26.91 -48.15
N ARG A 214 -0.43 -27.27 -49.08
CA ARG A 214 -0.55 -27.02 -50.53
C ARG A 214 -1.46 -28.02 -51.26
N ARG A 215 -1.96 -29.07 -50.58
CA ARG A 215 -2.96 -30.07 -51.02
C ARG A 215 -2.64 -30.88 -52.30
N GLN A 216 -1.72 -30.47 -53.19
CA GLN A 216 -1.31 -31.20 -54.40
C GLN A 216 0.23 -31.31 -54.48
N HIS A 217 0.74 -32.54 -54.63
CA HIS A 217 2.18 -32.81 -54.69
C HIS A 217 2.81 -32.42 -56.04
N ASP A 218 2.03 -32.41 -57.13
CA ASP A 218 2.51 -32.18 -58.50
C ASP A 218 2.42 -30.71 -58.97
N GLN A 219 2.23 -29.79 -58.02
CA GLN A 219 2.08 -28.38 -58.34
C GLN A 219 3.43 -27.76 -58.72
N ALA A 220 3.48 -27.03 -59.84
CA ALA A 220 4.73 -26.46 -60.34
C ALA A 220 5.25 -25.34 -59.41
N GLU A 221 6.57 -25.17 -59.31
CA GLU A 221 7.22 -24.24 -58.36
C GLU A 221 6.82 -22.75 -58.49
N HIS A 222 6.00 -22.40 -59.48
CA HIS A 222 5.49 -21.05 -59.72
C HIS A 222 4.05 -20.84 -59.24
N GLU A 223 3.44 -21.83 -58.58
CA GLU A 223 2.08 -21.72 -58.06
C GLU A 223 2.02 -21.81 -56.53
N TRP A 224 3.17 -21.71 -55.86
CA TRP A 224 3.30 -21.80 -54.41
C TRP A 224 4.19 -20.67 -53.85
N TRP A 225 4.22 -20.50 -52.52
CA TRP A 225 5.17 -19.59 -51.88
C TRP A 225 6.60 -19.99 -52.23
N ASN A 226 7.46 -19.01 -52.53
CA ASN A 226 8.85 -19.25 -52.93
C ASN A 226 9.84 -19.04 -51.79
N GLU A 227 9.57 -18.09 -50.90
CA GLU A 227 10.49 -17.72 -49.83
C GLU A 227 9.73 -17.32 -48.57
N ILE A 228 10.31 -17.67 -47.41
CA ILE A 228 9.88 -17.16 -46.11
C ILE A 228 10.99 -16.27 -45.54
N SER A 229 10.60 -15.17 -44.91
CA SER A 229 11.56 -14.36 -44.16
C SER A 229 10.95 -13.85 -42.87
N ILE A 230 11.75 -13.83 -41.81
CA ILE A 230 11.37 -13.38 -40.47
C ILE A 230 12.20 -12.14 -40.17
N VAL A 231 11.56 -10.99 -40.02
CA VAL A 231 12.22 -9.68 -39.92
C VAL A 231 11.93 -9.04 -38.57
N HIS A 232 12.98 -8.60 -37.88
CA HIS A 232 12.93 -7.83 -36.65
C HIS A 232 12.61 -6.36 -36.93
N TYR A 233 11.79 -5.74 -36.09
CA TYR A 233 11.75 -4.30 -35.89
C TYR A 233 11.76 -3.99 -34.39
N PRO A 234 12.37 -2.88 -33.95
CA PRO A 234 12.46 -2.52 -32.53
C PRO A 234 11.10 -2.26 -31.86
N SER A 235 10.13 -1.75 -32.61
CA SER A 235 8.71 -1.71 -32.21
C SER A 235 7.79 -1.57 -33.43
N ILE A 236 6.48 -1.66 -33.23
CA ILE A 236 5.50 -1.42 -34.31
C ILE A 236 5.56 0.01 -34.84
N ARG A 237 5.96 0.99 -34.01
CA ARG A 237 6.18 2.38 -34.45
C ARG A 237 7.35 2.48 -35.40
N HIS A 238 8.46 1.78 -35.13
CA HIS A 238 9.61 1.74 -36.04
C HIS A 238 9.27 1.10 -37.39
N PHE A 239 8.41 0.06 -37.36
CA PHE A 239 7.89 -0.50 -38.60
C PHE A 239 7.04 0.51 -39.38
N CYS A 240 6.10 1.18 -38.71
CA CYS A 240 5.25 2.17 -39.37
C CYS A 240 6.03 3.43 -39.80
N ASP A 241 7.07 3.84 -39.07
CA ASP A 241 7.98 4.93 -39.44
C ASP A 241 8.84 4.58 -40.67
N MET A 242 9.20 3.31 -40.81
CA MET A 242 9.85 2.81 -42.01
C MET A 242 8.88 2.86 -43.20
N LEU A 243 7.65 2.40 -43.04
CA LEU A 243 6.62 2.51 -44.09
C LEU A 243 6.27 3.97 -44.41
N ALA A 244 6.38 4.86 -43.43
CA ALA A 244 6.13 6.29 -43.60
C ALA A 244 7.26 7.01 -44.35
N GLY A 245 8.49 6.48 -44.31
CA GLY A 245 9.66 7.09 -44.94
C GLY A 245 9.58 7.13 -46.47
N GLN A 246 9.78 8.31 -47.06
CA GLN A 246 9.86 8.47 -48.53
C GLN A 246 11.06 7.72 -49.13
N ASP A 247 12.13 7.55 -48.35
CA ASP A 247 13.31 6.76 -48.72
C ASP A 247 12.98 5.28 -48.88
N TYR A 248 12.14 4.73 -48.00
CA TYR A 248 11.61 3.38 -48.13
C TYR A 248 10.63 3.27 -49.31
N GLN A 249 9.66 4.17 -49.42
CA GLN A 249 8.63 4.06 -50.46
C GLN A 249 9.22 4.11 -51.88
N LYS A 250 10.26 4.92 -52.11
CA LYS A 250 11.00 4.92 -53.39
C LYS A 250 11.62 3.56 -53.72
N ILE A 251 12.17 2.86 -52.72
CA ILE A 251 12.76 1.52 -52.90
C ILE A 251 11.67 0.46 -53.07
N ASN A 252 10.59 0.59 -52.31
CA ASN A 252 9.41 -0.26 -52.39
C ASN A 252 8.80 -0.23 -53.80
N GLU A 253 8.52 0.96 -54.35
CA GLU A 253 8.00 1.17 -55.70
C GLU A 253 8.97 0.69 -56.79
N LYS A 254 10.27 0.99 -56.63
CA LYS A 254 11.27 0.70 -57.65
C LYS A 254 11.59 -0.78 -57.77
N HIS A 255 11.66 -1.51 -56.64
CA HIS A 255 12.16 -2.88 -56.58
C HIS A 255 11.15 -3.90 -56.03
N ARG A 256 10.44 -3.62 -54.92
CA ARG A 256 9.57 -4.61 -54.25
C ARG A 256 8.21 -4.81 -54.91
N LEU A 257 7.53 -3.76 -55.33
CA LEU A 257 6.22 -3.89 -56.01
C LEU A 257 6.37 -4.61 -57.36
N LYS A 258 7.58 -4.60 -57.93
CA LYS A 258 7.95 -5.42 -59.10
C LYS A 258 8.29 -6.88 -58.74
N ALA A 259 8.26 -7.24 -57.46
CA ALA A 259 8.84 -8.47 -56.93
C ALA A 259 7.90 -9.38 -56.10
N SER A 260 7.09 -8.91 -55.11
CA SER A 260 6.37 -9.84 -54.18
C SER A 260 5.14 -9.29 -53.41
N ASN A 261 4.32 -10.22 -52.86
CA ASN A 261 3.09 -10.04 -52.06
C ASN A 261 3.18 -10.67 -50.61
N ARG A 262 3.24 -9.82 -49.54
CA ARG A 262 2.48 -9.91 -48.23
C ARG A 262 3.05 -10.55 -46.89
N SER A 263 2.72 -10.01 -45.67
CA SER A 263 3.39 -10.29 -44.33
C SER A 263 2.61 -9.98 -42.98
N LEU A 264 2.96 -10.55 -41.78
CA LEU A 264 2.19 -10.61 -40.46
C LEU A 264 3.04 -10.68 -39.11
N ALA A 265 2.60 -10.19 -37.89
CA ALA A 265 3.33 -10.22 -36.54
C ALA A 265 2.49 -10.15 -35.16
N LEU A 266 2.75 -10.86 -33.99
CA LEU A 266 2.34 -10.60 -32.49
C LEU A 266 3.51 -10.77 -31.45
N PRO A 267 3.31 -10.34 -30.16
CA PRO A 267 4.14 -10.60 -28.94
C PRO A 267 3.40 -11.04 -27.59
N GLU A 268 4.10 -11.14 -26.42
CA GLU A 268 3.93 -12.02 -25.18
C GLU A 268 4.05 -11.34 -23.72
N LEU A 269 3.73 -12.05 -22.59
CA LEU A 269 3.24 -11.71 -21.16
C LEU A 269 4.24 -11.56 -19.92
N ILE A 270 3.79 -11.04 -18.72
CA ILE A 270 4.54 -10.73 -17.41
C ILE A 270 3.66 -10.78 -16.09
N HIS A 271 4.24 -10.95 -14.87
CA HIS A 271 3.67 -11.03 -13.47
C HIS A 271 4.16 -9.91 -12.47
N ALA A 272 3.41 -9.53 -11.39
CA ALA A 272 3.78 -8.50 -10.36
C ALA A 272 2.98 -8.50 -9.01
N GLU A 273 3.60 -8.09 -7.89
CA GLU A 273 2.98 -7.63 -6.60
C GLU A 273 2.35 -6.21 -6.73
N MET A 274 1.24 -5.97 -6.02
CA MET A 274 0.35 -4.85 -6.32
C MET A 274 -0.66 -4.53 -5.19
N TYR A 275 -1.37 -3.39 -5.28
CA TYR A 275 -2.46 -3.01 -4.39
C TYR A 275 -3.76 -2.69 -5.14
N LEU A 276 -4.90 -3.05 -4.56
CA LEU A 276 -6.23 -2.79 -5.08
C LEU A 276 -6.77 -1.46 -4.52
N PRO A 277 -6.98 -0.43 -5.36
CA PRO A 277 -7.57 0.83 -4.91
C PRO A 277 -8.95 0.65 -4.30
N ARG A 278 -9.31 1.48 -3.31
CA ARG A 278 -10.62 1.45 -2.63
C ARG A 278 -11.80 1.54 -3.60
N SER A 279 -11.65 2.29 -4.69
CA SER A 279 -12.69 2.44 -5.72
C SER A 279 -13.00 1.16 -6.53
N LEU A 280 -12.16 0.14 -6.39
CA LEU A 280 -12.27 -1.15 -7.07
C LEU A 280 -12.39 -2.32 -6.08
N ILE A 281 -12.79 -2.09 -4.83
CA ILE A 281 -12.84 -3.11 -3.78
C ILE A 281 -13.66 -4.35 -4.17
N SER A 282 -14.71 -4.20 -4.99
CA SER A 282 -15.51 -5.31 -5.53
C SER A 282 -14.88 -6.09 -6.69
N HIS A 283 -13.86 -5.53 -7.36
CA HIS A 283 -13.36 -6.02 -8.65
C HIS A 283 -12.81 -7.45 -8.57
N LEU A 284 -11.94 -7.73 -7.59
CA LEU A 284 -11.35 -9.07 -7.43
C LEU A 284 -12.38 -10.11 -7.00
N TYR A 285 -13.34 -9.74 -6.15
CA TYR A 285 -14.43 -10.63 -5.76
C TYR A 285 -15.31 -11.02 -6.97
N LEU A 286 -15.66 -10.04 -7.81
CA LEU A 286 -16.41 -10.29 -9.04
C LEU A 286 -15.64 -11.14 -10.05
N GLN A 287 -14.31 -11.03 -10.07
CA GLN A 287 -13.46 -11.91 -10.89
C GLN A 287 -13.44 -13.33 -10.37
N LEU A 288 -13.24 -13.51 -9.06
CA LEU A 288 -13.35 -14.81 -8.40
C LEU A 288 -14.70 -15.46 -8.70
N LEU A 289 -15.81 -14.71 -8.61
CA LEU A 289 -17.14 -15.22 -8.92
C LEU A 289 -17.28 -15.68 -10.38
N ARG A 290 -16.61 -15.02 -11.33
CA ARG A 290 -16.63 -15.38 -12.75
C ARG A 290 -15.71 -16.55 -13.10
N SER A 291 -14.59 -16.69 -12.40
CA SER A 291 -13.58 -17.71 -12.65
C SER A 291 -13.77 -18.98 -11.82
N HIS A 292 -14.52 -18.92 -10.72
CA HIS A 292 -14.73 -20.05 -9.82
C HIS A 292 -15.54 -21.17 -10.50
N HIS A 293 -15.02 -22.39 -10.40
CA HIS A 293 -15.70 -23.62 -10.80
C HIS A 293 -15.85 -24.55 -9.57
N PRO A 294 -16.87 -25.42 -9.49
CA PRO A 294 -17.02 -26.36 -8.36
C PRO A 294 -15.85 -27.33 -8.13
N LEU A 295 -14.96 -27.47 -9.12
CA LEU A 295 -13.73 -28.27 -9.02
C LEU A 295 -12.48 -27.42 -8.71
N SER A 296 -12.62 -26.10 -8.68
CA SER A 296 -11.56 -25.20 -8.25
C SER A 296 -11.23 -25.47 -6.78
N PRO A 297 -9.97 -25.28 -6.36
CA PRO A 297 -9.60 -25.43 -4.97
C PRO A 297 -10.39 -24.44 -4.09
N PRO A 298 -10.70 -24.82 -2.84
CA PRO A 298 -11.41 -23.94 -1.93
C PRO A 298 -10.57 -22.70 -1.63
N VAL A 299 -11.22 -21.55 -1.51
CA VAL A 299 -10.58 -20.30 -1.09
C VAL A 299 -10.05 -20.49 0.34
N LEU A 300 -8.74 -20.30 0.54
CA LEU A 300 -8.12 -20.42 1.85
C LEU A 300 -8.18 -19.06 2.56
N ILE A 301 -8.77 -19.00 3.75
CA ILE A 301 -8.92 -17.76 4.52
C ILE A 301 -8.05 -17.88 5.78
N LEU A 302 -6.98 -17.10 5.86
CA LEU A 302 -6.10 -16.99 7.01
C LEU A 302 -6.59 -15.83 7.90
N VAL A 303 -6.95 -16.10 9.16
CA VAL A 303 -7.63 -15.12 10.01
C VAL A 303 -6.90 -14.95 11.34
N ALA A 304 -6.58 -13.70 11.70
CA ALA A 304 -6.04 -13.39 13.02
C ALA A 304 -7.05 -13.66 14.14
N LEU A 305 -6.53 -13.99 15.34
CA LEU A 305 -7.32 -14.20 16.56
C LEU A 305 -7.80 -12.88 17.18
N GLU A 306 -8.55 -12.09 16.41
CA GLU A 306 -9.02 -10.77 16.80
C GLU A 306 -10.52 -10.59 16.54
N PRO A 307 -11.28 -9.87 17.39
CA PRO A 307 -12.71 -9.67 17.17
C PRO A 307 -13.05 -9.00 15.83
N ASP A 308 -12.24 -8.04 15.37
CA ASP A 308 -12.44 -7.37 14.07
C ASP A 308 -12.21 -8.34 12.89
N ALA A 309 -11.11 -9.10 12.90
CA ALA A 309 -10.81 -10.10 11.88
C ALA A 309 -11.85 -11.24 11.86
N LEU A 310 -12.37 -11.65 13.03
CA LEU A 310 -13.48 -12.59 13.14
C LEU A 310 -14.76 -12.07 12.49
N CYS A 311 -15.11 -10.81 12.75
CA CYS A 311 -16.27 -10.16 12.14
C CYS A 311 -16.12 -10.07 10.62
N ALA A 312 -14.94 -9.65 10.15
CA ALA A 312 -14.60 -9.62 8.72
C ALA A 312 -14.69 -11.01 8.07
N CYS A 313 -14.16 -12.04 8.74
CA CYS A 313 -14.23 -13.42 8.28
C CYS A 313 -15.68 -13.91 8.18
N ARG A 314 -16.52 -13.61 9.17
CA ARG A 314 -17.96 -13.94 9.13
C ARG A 314 -18.68 -13.22 7.99
N ILE A 315 -18.34 -11.97 7.70
CA ILE A 315 -18.89 -11.24 6.55
C ILE A 315 -18.48 -11.93 5.24
N LEU A 316 -17.19 -12.14 5.02
CA LEU A 316 -16.66 -12.75 3.79
C LEU A 316 -17.20 -14.17 3.58
N THR A 317 -17.18 -15.00 4.62
CA THR A 317 -17.69 -16.39 4.54
C THR A 317 -19.18 -16.44 4.28
N THR A 318 -19.96 -15.46 4.75
CA THR A 318 -21.38 -15.34 4.40
C THR A 318 -21.57 -15.01 2.93
N LEU A 319 -20.76 -14.11 2.36
CA LEU A 319 -20.77 -13.79 0.92
C LEU A 319 -20.39 -15.03 0.07
N LEU A 320 -19.28 -15.71 0.42
CA LEU A 320 -18.83 -16.92 -0.28
C LEU A 320 -19.87 -18.05 -0.21
N LYS A 321 -20.52 -18.25 0.94
CA LYS A 321 -21.61 -19.23 1.10
C LYS A 321 -22.82 -18.89 0.22
N ARG A 322 -23.19 -17.61 0.12
CA ARG A 322 -24.28 -17.15 -0.77
C ARG A 322 -23.99 -17.44 -2.23
N ASP A 323 -22.71 -17.39 -2.63
CA ASP A 323 -22.25 -17.67 -4.01
C ASP A 323 -21.81 -19.12 -4.24
N TYR A 324 -22.04 -20.02 -3.28
CA TYR A 324 -21.63 -21.43 -3.37
C TYR A 324 -20.13 -21.64 -3.62
N ILE A 325 -19.29 -20.71 -3.16
CA ILE A 325 -17.83 -20.81 -3.26
C ILE A 325 -17.31 -21.60 -2.07
N ALA A 326 -16.67 -22.75 -2.35
CA ALA A 326 -16.02 -23.56 -1.33
C ALA A 326 -14.86 -22.77 -0.68
N HIS A 327 -14.75 -22.82 0.64
CA HIS A 327 -13.72 -22.11 1.40
C HIS A 327 -13.28 -22.89 2.63
N LYS A 328 -12.03 -22.67 3.04
CA LYS A 328 -11.42 -23.23 4.25
C LYS A 328 -10.92 -22.07 5.11
N ILE A 329 -11.31 -22.06 6.39
CA ILE A 329 -10.87 -21.04 7.34
C ILE A 329 -9.76 -21.64 8.19
N GLN A 330 -8.62 -20.95 8.26
CA GLN A 330 -7.49 -21.29 9.11
C GLN A 330 -7.25 -20.14 10.11
N PRO A 331 -7.52 -20.34 11.41
CA PRO A 331 -7.12 -19.38 12.42
C PRO A 331 -5.61 -19.35 12.56
N ILE A 332 -5.04 -18.15 12.68
CA ILE A 332 -3.61 -17.91 12.83
C ILE A 332 -3.36 -17.13 14.12
N ALA A 333 -2.57 -17.71 15.03
CA ALA A 333 -2.26 -17.10 16.32
C ALA A 333 -1.11 -16.08 16.28
N GLY A 334 -0.14 -16.28 15.36
CA GLY A 334 1.07 -15.47 15.24
C GLY A 334 1.84 -15.78 13.96
N TYR A 335 3.00 -15.16 13.77
CA TYR A 335 3.80 -15.29 12.55
C TYR A 335 4.36 -16.71 12.33
N GLY A 336 4.66 -17.46 13.38
CA GLY A 336 5.08 -18.86 13.29
C GLY A 336 3.96 -19.79 12.83
N ASP A 337 2.71 -19.50 13.23
CA ASP A 337 1.53 -20.22 12.71
C ASP A 337 1.23 -19.81 11.26
N LEU A 338 1.50 -18.55 10.90
CA LEU A 338 1.41 -18.06 9.52
C LEU A 338 2.41 -18.75 8.59
N ALA A 339 3.67 -18.85 9.01
CA ALA A 339 4.72 -19.54 8.25
C ALA A 339 4.39 -21.04 8.07
N ARG A 340 3.90 -21.70 9.13
CA ARG A 340 3.42 -23.09 9.05
C ARG A 340 2.24 -23.24 8.08
N ALA A 341 1.28 -22.31 8.10
CA ALA A 341 0.19 -22.31 7.14
C ALA A 341 0.68 -22.06 5.70
N GLY A 342 1.73 -21.25 5.52
CA GLY A 342 2.45 -21.11 4.26
C GLY A 342 2.96 -22.45 3.73
N GLU A 343 3.73 -23.16 4.54
CA GLU A 343 4.33 -24.45 4.19
C GLU A 343 3.29 -25.57 3.99
N GLU A 344 2.32 -25.69 4.89
CA GLU A 344 1.37 -26.83 4.91
C GLU A 344 0.15 -26.63 4.00
N LEU A 345 -0.28 -25.38 3.76
CA LEU A 345 -1.54 -25.08 3.06
C LEU A 345 -1.35 -24.27 1.79
N VAL A 346 -0.41 -23.33 1.74
CA VAL A 346 -0.22 -22.44 0.57
C VAL A 346 0.73 -23.07 -0.44
N ARG A 347 1.88 -23.59 0.00
CA ARG A 347 2.86 -24.25 -0.87
C ARG A 347 2.25 -25.37 -1.73
N PRO A 348 1.38 -26.27 -1.21
CA PRO A 348 0.74 -27.31 -2.03
C PRO A 348 -0.27 -26.79 -3.06
N LEU A 349 -0.73 -25.53 -2.97
CA LEU A 349 -1.62 -24.94 -3.97
C LEU A 349 -0.86 -24.49 -5.23
N ARG A 350 0.46 -24.30 -5.12
CA ARG A 350 1.30 -23.79 -6.21
C ARG A 350 1.35 -24.77 -7.37
N THR A 351 1.25 -24.27 -8.59
CA THR A 351 1.35 -25.06 -9.82
C THR A 351 2.69 -25.74 -9.99
N THR A 352 3.76 -25.14 -9.46
CA THR A 352 5.12 -25.70 -9.41
C THR A 352 5.22 -26.96 -8.54
N GLU A 353 4.39 -27.06 -7.50
CA GLU A 353 4.33 -28.18 -6.54
C GLU A 353 3.19 -29.17 -6.87
N GLY A 354 2.62 -29.10 -8.08
CA GLY A 354 1.55 -29.98 -8.55
C GLY A 354 0.12 -29.56 -8.19
N GLY A 355 -0.05 -28.37 -7.60
CA GLY A 355 -1.35 -27.73 -7.36
C GLY A 355 -1.96 -27.09 -8.62
N SER A 356 -3.17 -26.54 -8.50
CA SER A 356 -3.89 -25.88 -9.60
C SER A 356 -3.86 -24.34 -9.53
N GLY A 357 -3.03 -23.76 -8.65
CA GLY A 357 -3.16 -22.37 -8.22
C GLY A 357 -4.33 -22.18 -7.27
N GLY A 358 -4.63 -20.94 -6.88
CA GLY A 358 -5.74 -20.67 -5.97
C GLY A 358 -5.76 -19.26 -5.41
N VAL A 359 -6.72 -18.99 -4.53
CA VAL A 359 -6.85 -17.70 -3.83
C VAL A 359 -6.68 -17.92 -2.33
N VAL A 360 -5.77 -17.15 -1.74
CA VAL A 360 -5.53 -17.09 -0.30
C VAL A 360 -5.94 -15.69 0.19
N VAL A 361 -6.76 -15.61 1.22
CA VAL A 361 -7.24 -14.34 1.79
C VAL A 361 -6.72 -14.19 3.21
N CYS A 362 -5.88 -13.19 3.43
CA CYS A 362 -5.30 -12.82 4.70
C CYS A 362 -6.14 -11.72 5.37
N LEU A 363 -6.85 -12.06 6.45
CA LEU A 363 -7.66 -11.15 7.24
C LEU A 363 -6.96 -10.80 8.55
N GLY A 364 -6.38 -9.60 8.59
CA GLY A 364 -5.65 -9.08 9.75
C GLY A 364 -4.34 -9.80 9.98
N VAL A 365 -3.71 -10.34 8.93
CA VAL A 365 -2.41 -11.00 8.99
C VAL A 365 -1.55 -10.54 7.81
N GLY A 366 -0.23 -10.43 8.05
CA GLY A 366 0.75 -10.27 6.98
C GLY A 366 1.06 -8.85 6.52
N GLY A 367 0.38 -7.81 7.02
CA GLY A 367 0.62 -6.44 6.53
C GLY A 367 2.01 -5.87 6.83
N LEU A 368 2.69 -6.37 7.86
CA LEU A 368 3.97 -5.83 8.36
C LEU A 368 5.21 -6.61 7.89
N VAL A 369 5.04 -7.78 7.28
CA VAL A 369 6.13 -8.71 6.91
C VAL A 369 6.10 -9.00 5.42
N ASP A 370 7.20 -9.50 4.86
CA ASP A 370 7.22 -9.95 3.47
C ASP A 370 6.36 -11.21 3.35
N LEU A 371 5.24 -11.10 2.63
CA LEU A 371 4.29 -12.19 2.47
C LEU A 371 4.73 -13.21 1.44
N SER A 372 5.53 -12.78 0.46
CA SER A 372 6.05 -13.65 -0.60
C SER A 372 6.98 -14.72 0.00
N GLU A 373 7.83 -14.32 0.95
CA GLU A 373 8.69 -15.22 1.71
C GLU A 373 7.90 -16.09 2.70
N ILE A 374 7.09 -15.49 3.58
CA ILE A 374 6.46 -16.22 4.70
C ILE A 374 5.38 -17.21 4.24
N LEU A 375 4.72 -16.97 3.10
CA LEU A 375 3.74 -17.88 2.52
C LEU A 375 4.35 -18.84 1.50
N CYS A 376 5.68 -18.83 1.36
CA CYS A 376 6.44 -19.70 0.44
C CYS A 376 5.94 -19.58 -1.01
N LEU A 377 5.60 -18.36 -1.44
CA LEU A 377 5.13 -18.10 -2.80
C LEU A 377 6.27 -18.20 -3.82
N THR A 378 7.51 -17.95 -3.39
CA THR A 378 8.73 -18.10 -4.20
C THR A 378 9.49 -19.38 -3.83
N ASN A 379 10.28 -19.93 -4.77
CA ASN A 379 11.13 -21.09 -4.49
C ASN A 379 12.47 -20.65 -3.90
N ALA A 380 12.80 -21.12 -2.70
CA ALA A 380 14.08 -20.82 -2.05
C ALA A 380 15.31 -21.44 -2.76
N GLU A 381 15.12 -22.48 -3.58
CA GLU A 381 16.20 -23.20 -4.26
C GLU A 381 16.45 -22.71 -5.70
N ASP A 382 15.48 -22.02 -6.30
CA ASP A 382 15.54 -21.48 -7.66
C ASP A 382 15.30 -19.97 -7.61
N GLU A 383 16.33 -19.24 -7.20
CA GLU A 383 16.39 -17.77 -7.29
C GLU A 383 16.08 -17.23 -8.70
N ALA A 384 16.15 -18.06 -9.75
CA ALA A 384 15.93 -17.66 -11.13
C ALA A 384 14.45 -17.66 -11.58
N ALA A 385 13.49 -18.16 -10.78
CA ALA A 385 12.09 -18.27 -11.16
C ALA A 385 11.15 -17.64 -10.11
N ASP A 386 10.86 -16.34 -10.27
CA ASP A 386 9.82 -15.60 -9.51
C ASP A 386 8.39 -16.03 -9.93
N ASP A 387 8.13 -17.34 -9.97
CA ASP A 387 6.82 -17.90 -10.25
C ASP A 387 6.09 -18.20 -8.93
N THR A 388 5.05 -17.39 -8.67
CA THR A 388 4.15 -17.52 -7.52
C THR A 388 3.27 -18.78 -7.57
N GLY A 389 3.41 -19.58 -8.65
CA GLY A 389 2.73 -20.85 -8.81
C GLY A 389 1.22 -20.69 -9.00
N GLY A 390 0.78 -19.57 -9.58
CA GLY A 390 -0.63 -19.28 -9.81
C GLY A 390 -1.46 -19.05 -8.53
N VAL A 391 -0.83 -18.78 -7.39
CA VAL A 391 -1.50 -18.47 -6.13
C VAL A 391 -1.61 -16.96 -5.95
N GLU A 392 -2.84 -16.46 -5.78
CA GLU A 392 -3.13 -15.04 -5.54
C GLU A 392 -3.45 -14.82 -4.06
N ALA A 393 -2.66 -13.98 -3.37
CA ALA A 393 -2.78 -13.71 -1.94
C ALA A 393 -3.39 -12.31 -1.70
N TRP A 394 -4.64 -12.24 -1.24
CA TRP A 394 -5.34 -11.00 -0.91
C TRP A 394 -5.08 -10.60 0.53
N VAL A 395 -4.53 -9.40 0.75
CA VAL A 395 -4.13 -8.92 2.07
C VAL A 395 -5.04 -7.80 2.52
N ILE A 396 -5.79 -8.03 3.59
CA ILE A 396 -6.66 -7.03 4.21
C ILE A 396 -6.24 -6.90 5.68
N ASP A 397 -5.42 -5.89 5.98
CA ASP A 397 -4.86 -5.66 7.32
C ASP A 397 -4.98 -4.18 7.72
N ALA A 398 -5.37 -3.96 8.98
CA ALA A 398 -5.47 -2.61 9.54
C ALA A 398 -4.11 -2.10 10.07
N ARG A 399 -3.11 -2.97 10.23
CA ARG A 399 -1.80 -2.61 10.80
C ARG A 399 -0.95 -1.79 9.82
N ARG A 400 -0.19 -0.84 10.37
CA ARG A 400 0.75 0.03 9.66
C ARG A 400 2.08 0.07 10.42
N PRO A 401 3.22 0.33 9.76
CA PRO A 401 3.40 0.58 8.31
C PRO A 401 3.22 -0.69 7.45
N TRP A 402 2.80 -0.53 6.20
CA TRP A 402 2.81 -1.63 5.22
C TRP A 402 4.25 -2.06 4.93
N ASN A 403 4.47 -3.35 4.70
CA ASN A 403 5.69 -3.77 4.02
C ASN A 403 5.63 -3.30 2.56
N LEU A 404 6.58 -2.45 2.16
CA LEU A 404 6.62 -1.84 0.83
C LEU A 404 6.88 -2.86 -0.28
N VAL A 405 7.49 -4.00 0.01
CA VAL A 405 7.65 -5.12 -0.95
C VAL A 405 6.27 -5.63 -1.35
N ASN A 406 5.43 -6.02 -0.39
CA ASN A 406 4.06 -6.48 -0.66
C ASN A 406 3.22 -5.51 -1.51
N VAL A 407 3.51 -4.20 -1.46
CA VAL A 407 2.76 -3.15 -2.15
C VAL A 407 3.37 -2.79 -3.51
N PHE A 408 4.71 -2.73 -3.61
CA PHE A 408 5.44 -2.17 -4.76
C PHE A 408 6.48 -3.09 -5.41
N GLY A 409 6.91 -4.19 -4.77
CA GLY A 409 8.07 -5.01 -5.17
C GLY A 409 7.90 -5.84 -6.45
N GLY A 410 6.69 -5.87 -6.99
CA GLY A 410 6.33 -6.62 -8.19
C GLY A 410 6.89 -6.12 -9.51
N GLN A 411 7.51 -4.94 -9.59
CA GLN A 411 7.78 -4.28 -10.87
C GLN A 411 9.18 -4.50 -11.45
N TRP A 412 10.23 -4.76 -10.66
CA TRP A 412 11.60 -4.92 -11.21
C TRP A 412 12.37 -6.20 -10.86
N GLN A 413 11.93 -7.06 -9.93
CA GLN A 413 12.73 -8.25 -9.57
C GLN A 413 13.07 -9.17 -10.77
N GLN A 414 12.29 -9.09 -11.86
CA GLN A 414 12.56 -9.75 -13.14
C GLN A 414 13.68 -9.12 -14.01
N GLN A 415 14.16 -7.91 -13.72
CA GLN A 415 15.22 -7.23 -14.48
C GLN A 415 16.62 -7.39 -13.87
N ALA A 416 16.74 -7.72 -12.58
CA ALA A 416 18.05 -7.82 -11.91
C ALA A 416 18.83 -9.11 -12.21
N ARG A 417 18.19 -10.17 -12.71
CA ARG A 417 18.85 -11.48 -12.94
C ARG A 417 19.25 -11.79 -14.40
N GLU A 418 18.88 -10.97 -15.38
CA GLU A 418 19.39 -11.09 -16.76
C GLU A 418 20.50 -10.08 -17.08
N ASN A 419 21.69 -10.33 -16.51
CA ASN A 419 23.00 -9.76 -16.86
C ASN A 419 23.30 -8.27 -16.56
N LEU A 420 24.40 -8.12 -15.81
CA LEU A 420 25.19 -6.93 -15.46
C LEU A 420 25.82 -6.15 -16.64
N ASP A 421 25.27 -6.19 -17.86
CA ASP A 421 25.82 -5.39 -18.97
C ASP A 421 24.73 -4.66 -19.78
N GLU A 422 24.85 -3.33 -19.75
CA GLU A 422 24.17 -2.28 -20.53
C GLU A 422 22.67 -2.03 -20.27
N PHE A 423 22.44 -1.16 -19.27
CA PHE A 423 21.20 -0.41 -18.97
C PHE A 423 20.65 0.34 -20.20
N ASP A 424 19.54 -0.14 -20.80
CA ASP A 424 18.64 0.67 -21.64
C ASP A 424 17.42 1.08 -20.80
N SER A 425 17.40 2.33 -20.37
CA SER A 425 16.55 2.91 -19.29
C SER A 425 15.07 3.11 -19.65
N ASN A 426 14.57 2.54 -20.76
CA ASN A 426 13.21 2.81 -21.26
C ASN A 426 12.30 1.59 -21.42
N SER A 427 12.70 0.38 -21.03
CA SER A 427 11.83 -0.80 -21.09
C SER A 427 11.14 -1.11 -19.74
N ARG A 428 10.32 -0.18 -19.21
CA ARG A 428 9.39 -0.47 -18.09
C ARG A 428 8.26 -1.40 -18.60
N ARG A 429 8.40 -2.69 -18.31
CA ARG A 429 7.46 -3.75 -18.65
C ARG A 429 6.22 -3.67 -17.73
N LYS A 430 5.12 -3.08 -18.20
CA LYS A 430 3.86 -2.97 -17.42
C LYS A 430 3.07 -4.28 -17.43
N THR A 431 2.79 -4.84 -16.25
CA THR A 431 1.74 -5.86 -16.05
C THR A 431 0.39 -5.27 -16.50
N ARG A 432 -0.37 -6.01 -17.32
CA ARG A 432 -1.58 -5.48 -17.96
C ARG A 432 -2.60 -5.07 -16.88
N GLY A 433 -2.92 -3.78 -16.85
CA GLY A 433 -3.88 -3.22 -15.91
C GLY A 433 -3.31 -2.91 -14.52
N VAL A 434 -1.99 -2.82 -14.34
CA VAL A 434 -1.34 -2.31 -13.11
C VAL A 434 -0.56 -1.03 -13.44
N ASP A 435 -0.74 0.03 -12.66
CA ASP A 435 0.00 1.30 -12.80
C ASP A 435 0.62 1.70 -11.45
N LYS A 436 1.96 1.77 -11.39
CA LYS A 436 2.73 2.06 -10.16
C LYS A 436 2.26 1.23 -8.92
N GLY A 437 2.12 -0.08 -9.12
CA GLY A 437 1.59 -1.01 -8.11
C GLY A 437 0.07 -1.03 -8.00
N GLY A 438 -0.68 -0.04 -8.48
CA GLY A 438 -2.13 0.02 -8.34
C GLY A 438 -2.90 -0.74 -9.42
N LEU A 439 -3.87 -1.58 -9.03
CA LEU A 439 -4.75 -2.27 -9.97
C LEU A 439 -5.70 -1.29 -10.66
N THR A 440 -5.92 -1.51 -11.94
CA THR A 440 -6.95 -0.84 -12.74
C THR A 440 -8.07 -1.82 -13.08
N ARG A 441 -9.21 -1.29 -13.57
CA ARG A 441 -10.35 -2.12 -14.04
C ARG A 441 -10.00 -3.14 -15.13
N GLN A 442 -8.85 -2.97 -15.79
CA GLN A 442 -8.38 -3.85 -16.86
C GLN A 442 -7.57 -5.05 -16.33
N TYR A 443 -7.21 -5.05 -15.04
CA TYR A 443 -6.54 -6.18 -14.41
C TYR A 443 -7.41 -7.43 -14.50
N THR A 444 -6.80 -8.59 -14.73
CA THR A 444 -7.47 -9.90 -14.77
C THR A 444 -6.71 -10.89 -13.89
N ALA A 445 -7.39 -11.44 -12.87
CA ALA A 445 -6.86 -12.46 -11.97
C ALA A 445 -6.39 -13.73 -12.70
N GLY A 446 -5.42 -14.43 -12.11
CA GLY A 446 -4.88 -15.71 -12.61
C GLY A 446 -3.37 -15.76 -12.82
N GLN A 447 -2.66 -14.65 -12.58
CA GLN A 447 -1.21 -14.58 -12.67
C GLN A 447 -0.50 -14.83 -11.33
N GLY A 448 -1.25 -15.00 -10.24
CA GLY A 448 -0.69 -15.11 -8.88
C GLY A 448 -0.03 -13.81 -8.39
N GLY A 449 0.42 -13.81 -7.13
CA GLY A 449 1.05 -12.65 -6.49
C GLY A 449 0.30 -12.12 -5.28
N VAL A 450 0.96 -11.21 -4.56
CA VAL A 450 0.39 -10.54 -3.38
C VAL A 450 -0.37 -9.29 -3.83
N ILE A 451 -1.63 -9.18 -3.37
CA ILE A 451 -2.51 -8.03 -3.64
C ILE A 451 -3.00 -7.44 -2.33
N VAL A 452 -2.54 -6.23 -2.00
CA VAL A 452 -2.95 -5.50 -0.81
C VAL A 452 -4.23 -4.72 -1.08
N PHE A 453 -5.26 -4.85 -0.23
CA PHE A 453 -6.47 -4.03 -0.34
C PHE A 453 -6.22 -2.67 0.31
N ASP A 454 -6.28 -1.61 -0.51
CA ASP A 454 -6.09 -0.25 -0.01
C ASP A 454 -7.38 0.27 0.64
N ASP A 455 -7.24 0.73 1.87
CA ASP A 455 -8.29 1.42 2.62
C ASP A 455 -8.29 2.94 2.35
N GLY A 456 -7.32 3.43 1.56
CA GLY A 456 -7.09 4.81 1.17
C GLY A 456 -5.70 5.31 1.56
N ASP A 457 -5.01 4.64 2.50
CA ASP A 457 -3.70 5.07 3.00
C ASP A 457 -2.61 5.02 1.92
N ILE A 458 -2.68 4.05 1.01
CA ILE A 458 -1.63 3.86 0.00
C ILE A 458 -1.70 4.98 -1.05
N GLU A 459 -2.90 5.29 -1.55
CA GLU A 459 -3.07 6.39 -2.52
C GLU A 459 -2.84 7.78 -1.90
N GLU A 460 -3.27 8.00 -0.65
CA GLU A 460 -3.23 9.32 -0.01
C GLU A 460 -1.89 9.65 0.68
N GLU A 461 -1.27 8.68 1.38
CA GLU A 461 -0.13 8.94 2.26
C GLU A 461 1.22 8.47 1.69
N LEU A 462 1.25 7.39 0.91
CA LEU A 462 2.49 6.68 0.52
C LEU A 462 3.16 7.17 -0.78
N SER A 463 2.81 8.36 -1.28
CA SER A 463 3.33 8.83 -2.56
C SER A 463 4.85 9.06 -2.55
N LYS A 464 5.40 9.55 -1.42
CA LYS A 464 6.83 9.85 -1.29
C LYS A 464 7.66 8.57 -1.18
N GLU A 465 7.16 7.62 -0.39
CA GLU A 465 7.77 6.31 -0.17
C GLU A 465 7.73 5.49 -1.45
N ARG A 466 6.61 5.51 -2.18
CA ARG A 466 6.49 4.90 -3.50
C ARG A 466 7.54 5.45 -4.47
N ASP A 467 7.63 6.77 -4.58
CA ASP A 467 8.57 7.41 -5.50
C ASP A 467 10.03 7.14 -5.08
N ALA A 468 10.31 7.05 -3.77
CA ALA A 468 11.62 6.66 -3.26
C ALA A 468 11.95 5.17 -3.49
N TYR A 469 10.97 4.29 -3.33
CA TYR A 469 11.09 2.86 -3.58
C TYR A 469 11.46 2.60 -5.04
N TYR A 470 10.66 3.11 -5.97
CA TYR A 470 10.95 2.98 -7.40
C TYR A 470 12.25 3.66 -7.82
N ALA A 471 12.60 4.81 -7.21
CA ALA A 471 13.86 5.47 -7.51
C ALA A 471 15.08 4.63 -7.05
N LEU A 472 15.00 3.94 -5.91
CA LEU A 472 16.07 3.04 -5.46
C LEU A 472 16.16 1.78 -6.30
N GLU A 473 15.01 1.23 -6.67
CA GLU A 473 14.92 0.07 -7.56
C GLU A 473 15.47 0.39 -8.97
N GLU A 474 15.36 1.64 -9.42
CA GLU A 474 15.90 2.15 -10.68
C GLU A 474 17.38 2.51 -10.66
N MET A 475 18.00 2.59 -9.47
CA MET A 475 19.41 3.00 -9.35
C MET A 475 20.37 1.87 -9.73
N PRO A 476 21.44 2.17 -10.50
CA PRO A 476 22.52 1.21 -10.72
C PRO A 476 23.21 0.83 -9.40
N GLU A 477 23.61 -0.43 -9.25
CA GLU A 477 24.46 -0.86 -8.15
C GLU A 477 25.82 -0.14 -8.25
N VAL A 478 26.19 0.56 -7.18
CA VAL A 478 27.48 1.23 -7.06
C VAL A 478 28.15 0.59 -5.85
N ASP A 479 29.28 -0.08 -6.08
CA ASP A 479 30.08 -0.66 -5.01
C ASP A 479 30.47 0.44 -4.00
N ASP A 480 30.09 0.23 -2.75
CA ASP A 480 30.55 1.02 -1.61
C ASP A 480 31.91 0.46 -1.19
N ASP A 481 32.91 0.61 -2.06
CA ASP A 481 34.30 0.42 -1.65
C ASP A 481 34.55 1.45 -0.57
N GLY A 482 34.67 1.00 0.69
CA GLY A 482 34.74 1.78 1.93
C GLY A 482 35.95 2.70 2.06
N ASP A 483 36.32 3.43 1.01
CA ASP A 483 37.21 4.58 1.08
C ASP A 483 36.46 5.69 1.82
N ASP A 484 36.72 5.77 3.12
CA ASP A 484 36.52 6.95 3.95
C ASP A 484 37.03 8.19 3.18
N LEU A 485 36.13 8.89 2.50
CA LEU A 485 36.39 10.20 1.94
C LEU A 485 36.44 11.19 3.11
N SER A 486 37.54 11.13 3.85
CA SER A 486 37.98 12.21 4.70
C SER A 486 38.01 13.51 3.88
N ASP A 487 37.40 14.52 4.46
CA ASP A 487 37.26 15.86 3.92
C ASP A 487 38.65 16.51 3.84
N SER A 488 39.33 16.36 2.70
CA SER A 488 40.60 17.04 2.43
C SER A 488 40.65 17.45 0.97
N GLU A 489 40.20 18.67 0.69
CA GLU A 489 40.56 19.37 -0.53
C GLU A 489 41.88 20.11 -0.32
N SER A 490 42.95 19.63 -0.96
CA SER A 490 44.12 20.43 -1.30
C SER A 490 44.75 19.89 -2.58
N GLU A 491 44.55 20.56 -3.69
CA GLU A 491 45.56 20.64 -4.74
C GLU A 491 45.72 22.11 -5.14
N ASP A 492 46.82 22.63 -4.61
CA ASP A 492 47.55 23.84 -4.95
C ASP A 492 48.32 23.62 -6.25
N ASP A 493 48.47 24.68 -7.05
CA ASP A 493 49.57 24.79 -8.00
C ASP A 493 49.80 26.28 -8.34
N GLY A 494 50.87 26.85 -7.76
CA GLY A 494 51.66 27.89 -8.42
C GLY A 494 51.85 29.23 -7.70
N ASP A 495 52.75 29.23 -6.71
CA ASP A 495 53.45 30.34 -6.03
C ASP A 495 53.69 31.63 -6.87
N ASP A 496 53.58 32.84 -6.26
CA ASP A 496 54.74 33.44 -5.56
C ASP A 496 54.56 34.90 -5.03
N PHE A 497 55.06 35.10 -3.79
CA PHE A 497 55.36 36.23 -2.89
C PHE A 497 54.59 37.58 -2.83
N GLY A 498 54.21 37.95 -1.59
CA GLY A 498 54.06 39.34 -1.13
C GLY A 498 53.53 39.53 0.31
N MET A 499 54.42 39.55 1.31
CA MET A 499 54.22 39.83 2.75
C MET A 499 53.21 40.93 3.14
N GLY A 500 52.50 40.75 4.28
CA GLY A 500 52.05 41.92 5.09
C GLY A 500 50.92 41.76 6.12
N SER A 501 51.29 41.45 7.38
CA SER A 501 50.76 42.00 8.64
C SER A 501 49.28 41.80 9.09
N LYS A 502 49.14 41.02 10.18
CA LYS A 502 48.41 41.28 11.45
C LYS A 502 47.18 42.21 11.44
N LYS A 503 46.02 41.68 11.88
CA LYS A 503 45.36 42.06 13.16
C LYS A 503 44.14 41.19 13.48
N ARG A 504 44.11 40.71 14.73
CA ARG A 504 42.94 40.14 15.41
C ARG A 504 41.84 41.20 15.56
N LYS A 505 40.57 40.82 15.37
CA LYS A 505 39.44 41.24 16.21
C LYS A 505 38.26 40.30 16.05
N SER A 506 37.45 40.30 17.09
CA SER A 506 36.62 39.24 17.61
C SER A 506 35.12 39.50 17.40
N TRP A 507 34.37 38.40 17.48
CA TRP A 507 32.99 38.24 17.98
C TRP A 507 31.78 38.37 17.03
N SER A 508 31.05 37.24 16.98
CA SER A 508 29.61 37.02 17.19
C SER A 508 28.57 37.44 16.13
N GLY A 509 27.62 36.53 15.89
CA GLY A 509 26.30 36.77 15.27
C GLY A 509 25.97 35.68 14.25
N ARG A 510 25.45 34.52 14.65
CA ARG A 510 24.01 34.14 14.66
C ARG A 510 23.31 34.30 13.29
N GLU A 511 22.90 33.13 12.78
CA GLU A 511 21.70 32.79 11.97
C GLU A 511 21.66 33.37 10.53
N GLU A 512 21.15 32.70 9.49
CA GLU A 512 20.02 31.78 9.36
C GLU A 512 20.23 30.80 8.18
N GLU A 513 19.85 29.53 8.39
CA GLU A 513 19.54 28.58 7.32
C GLU A 513 18.04 28.71 7.00
N ASP A 514 17.70 29.27 5.85
CA ASP A 514 16.36 29.18 5.26
C ASP A 514 16.40 28.15 4.12
N SER A 515 15.53 27.14 4.25
CA SER A 515 15.19 26.20 3.18
C SER A 515 13.73 26.43 2.81
N GLU A 516 13.53 27.01 1.63
CA GLU A 516 12.22 27.05 0.95
C GLU A 516 12.33 26.33 -0.40
N ASP A 517 11.24 25.63 -0.71
CA ASP A 517 11.01 24.81 -1.88
C ASP A 517 10.99 25.63 -3.19
N GLU A 518 11.64 25.02 -4.18
CA GLU A 518 11.55 25.09 -5.66
C GLU A 518 10.72 26.19 -6.35
N GLU A 519 11.37 26.90 -7.29
CA GLU A 519 10.81 27.15 -8.63
C GLU A 519 11.95 27.48 -9.65
N ASP A 520 12.11 26.63 -10.66
CA ASP A 520 13.03 26.81 -11.79
C ASP A 520 12.56 27.95 -12.71
N GLU A 521 13.01 29.18 -12.47
CA GLU A 521 12.96 30.27 -13.46
C GLU A 521 14.35 30.62 -14.01
N ARG A 522 14.48 30.53 -15.34
CA ARG A 522 15.69 30.87 -16.13
C ARG A 522 16.19 32.30 -15.84
N PRO A 523 17.51 32.54 -15.80
CA PRO A 523 18.03 33.87 -15.46
C PRO A 523 17.92 34.84 -16.65
N ARG A 524 17.19 35.95 -16.44
CA ARG A 524 17.18 37.13 -17.32
C ARG A 524 18.40 38.00 -17.07
N GLN A 525 19.32 38.09 -18.02
CA GLN A 525 20.41 39.07 -17.99
C GLN A 525 19.94 40.47 -18.46
N ARG A 526 20.05 41.41 -17.50
CA ARG A 526 20.43 42.84 -17.59
C ARG A 526 19.56 43.82 -18.39
N ARG A 527 19.14 44.89 -17.70
CA ARG A 527 19.59 46.28 -17.97
C ARG A 527 19.07 47.28 -16.92
N ARG A 528 19.99 47.94 -16.19
CA ARG A 528 19.76 49.29 -15.66
C ARG A 528 20.51 50.25 -16.56
N SER A 529 19.76 51.11 -17.22
CA SER A 529 20.19 52.34 -17.88
C SER A 529 20.51 53.40 -16.84
N ASN A 530 21.59 54.16 -17.04
CA ASN A 530 21.68 55.56 -16.64
C ASN A 530 22.54 56.30 -17.67
N SER A 531 22.07 57.50 -18.02
CA SER A 531 22.68 58.53 -18.87
C SER A 531 24.05 58.96 -18.32
N SER A 532 24.97 59.63 -19.02
CA SER A 532 24.86 60.71 -20.02
C SER A 532 26.25 60.97 -20.63
N SER A 533 26.29 61.34 -21.90
CA SER A 533 27.38 62.02 -22.65
C SER A 533 27.86 63.33 -21.97
N PRO A 534 29.06 63.93 -22.28
CA PRO A 534 29.64 64.08 -23.63
C PRO A 534 31.19 64.00 -23.83
N ILE A 535 31.54 63.94 -25.12
CA ILE A 535 32.81 64.15 -25.87
C ILE A 535 33.48 65.52 -25.53
N PRO A 536 34.76 65.90 -25.86
CA PRO A 536 35.86 65.28 -26.65
C PRO A 536 37.28 65.30 -25.99
N SER A 537 38.26 64.61 -26.59
CA SER A 537 39.49 65.21 -27.17
C SER A 537 40.68 64.24 -27.22
N SER A 538 41.19 63.99 -28.43
CA SER A 538 42.61 63.66 -28.71
C SER A 538 43.49 64.90 -28.39
N PRO A 539 44.85 64.87 -28.26
CA PRO A 539 45.78 64.04 -29.05
C PRO A 539 47.16 63.68 -28.43
N SER A 540 47.96 62.93 -29.20
CA SER A 540 49.44 62.90 -29.20
C SER A 540 50.10 62.20 -27.99
N ASN A 541 51.28 61.58 -28.03
CA ASN A 541 52.44 61.79 -28.89
C ASN A 541 53.43 60.61 -28.70
N ARG A 542 54.17 60.26 -29.75
CA ARG A 542 55.59 59.77 -29.79
C ARG A 542 55.95 58.44 -29.08
N ARG A 543 56.44 57.45 -29.84
CA ARG A 543 57.86 57.22 -30.26
C ARG A 543 58.77 56.97 -29.03
N ARG A 544 59.65 55.96 -28.96
CA ARG A 544 60.36 55.22 -30.02
C ARG A 544 61.23 54.09 -29.40
N THR A 545 61.76 53.25 -30.30
CA THR A 545 63.07 52.52 -30.27
C THR A 545 63.13 51.26 -29.42
N ILE A 546 63.61 50.06 -29.83
CA ILE A 546 64.42 49.46 -30.96
C ILE A 546 64.13 47.94 -30.84
N GLY A 547 64.17 47.04 -31.84
CA GLY A 547 64.55 47.05 -33.25
C GLY A 547 64.47 45.62 -33.84
N HIS A 548 64.54 45.54 -35.18
CA HIS A 548 64.92 44.43 -36.09
C HIS A 548 64.47 42.98 -35.76
N ASP A 549 63.91 42.19 -36.69
CA ASP A 549 64.29 42.10 -38.10
C ASP A 549 63.17 41.61 -39.05
N SER A 550 63.44 41.91 -40.31
CA SER A 550 62.70 41.94 -41.59
C SER A 550 62.09 40.61 -42.11
N SER A 551 60.82 40.61 -42.61
CA SER A 551 60.36 40.73 -44.03
C SER A 551 60.28 39.37 -44.79
N ASN A 552 59.38 39.05 -45.73
CA ASN A 552 58.35 39.78 -46.48
C ASN A 552 57.44 38.80 -47.28
N SER A 553 56.29 39.31 -47.75
CA SER A 553 55.49 38.88 -48.94
C SER A 553 54.45 37.75 -48.75
N SER A 554 53.16 37.83 -49.18
CA SER A 554 52.48 38.79 -50.08
C SER A 554 50.93 38.73 -49.98
N ARG A 555 50.31 39.93 -49.99
CA ARG A 555 49.06 40.39 -50.68
C ARG A 555 47.63 39.91 -50.28
N THR A 556 46.83 40.95 -50.02
CA THR A 556 45.39 41.23 -49.78
C THR A 556 44.38 40.78 -50.87
N PRO A 557 43.02 40.94 -50.76
CA PRO A 557 42.19 41.64 -49.73
C PRO A 557 40.91 40.91 -49.21
N SER A 558 40.30 41.52 -48.18
CA SER A 558 39.03 41.29 -47.44
C SER A 558 37.73 41.34 -48.31
N PRO A 559 36.46 41.07 -47.85
CA PRO A 559 35.95 41.25 -46.46
C PRO A 559 34.79 40.35 -45.88
N GLU A 560 34.60 40.47 -44.55
CA GLU A 560 33.41 40.21 -43.68
C GLU A 560 32.89 38.76 -43.40
N PRO A 561 32.08 38.53 -42.33
CA PRO A 561 32.22 38.93 -40.92
C PRO A 561 32.08 37.73 -39.93
N ASN A 562 32.33 38.03 -38.65
CA ASN A 562 32.25 37.16 -37.46
C ASN A 562 31.03 36.22 -37.36
N VAL A 563 31.28 34.96 -37.06
CA VAL A 563 30.36 34.08 -36.33
C VAL A 563 31.01 33.70 -35.00
N VAL A 564 30.38 34.16 -33.91
CA VAL A 564 30.70 33.77 -32.53
C VAL A 564 30.19 32.35 -32.32
N SER A 565 31.08 31.43 -31.95
CA SER A 565 30.73 30.06 -31.54
C SER A 565 30.01 30.05 -30.18
N PRO A 566 28.98 29.22 -29.95
CA PRO A 566 28.38 29.07 -28.62
C PRO A 566 29.31 28.30 -27.67
N LEU A 567 29.41 28.79 -26.44
CA LEU A 567 30.07 28.12 -25.30
C LEU A 567 29.41 26.77 -25.02
N VAL A 568 30.15 25.67 -25.23
CA VAL A 568 29.77 24.34 -24.77
C VAL A 568 30.00 24.25 -23.27
N SER A 569 28.94 24.03 -22.49
CA SER A 569 29.02 23.71 -21.07
C SER A 569 29.76 22.38 -20.89
N ARG A 570 30.86 22.39 -20.11
CA ARG A 570 31.62 21.18 -19.76
C ARG A 570 30.73 20.20 -19.00
N GLN A 571 30.69 18.93 -19.42
CA GLN A 571 29.99 17.88 -18.67
C GLN A 571 30.66 17.62 -17.31
N PRO A 572 29.88 17.31 -16.25
CA PRO A 572 30.43 17.02 -14.93
C PRO A 572 31.31 15.76 -14.96
N SER A 573 32.39 15.77 -14.17
CA SER A 573 33.30 14.63 -14.01
C SER A 573 32.57 13.38 -13.50
N ALA A 574 33.00 12.18 -13.91
CA ALA A 574 32.43 10.90 -13.46
C ALA A 574 32.43 10.77 -11.92
N ARG A 575 33.43 11.37 -11.24
CA ARG A 575 33.51 11.40 -9.77
C ARG A 575 32.39 12.24 -9.14
N THR A 576 32.03 13.37 -9.74
CA THR A 576 30.90 14.20 -9.28
C THR A 576 29.56 13.53 -9.56
N LEU A 577 29.44 12.77 -10.66
CA LEU A 577 28.25 11.99 -11.00
C LEU A 577 28.04 10.81 -10.02
N ARG A 578 29.10 10.07 -9.66
CA ARG A 578 29.06 9.03 -8.61
C ARG A 578 28.69 9.61 -7.25
N ARG A 579 29.30 10.73 -6.82
CA ARG A 579 28.92 11.42 -5.57
C ARG A 579 27.45 11.87 -5.58
N ARG A 580 26.94 12.36 -6.72
CA ARG A 580 25.54 12.75 -6.87
C ARG A 580 24.59 11.56 -6.78
N LEU A 581 24.93 10.42 -7.40
CA LEU A 581 24.16 9.18 -7.30
C LEU A 581 24.13 8.63 -5.87
N LEU A 582 25.27 8.56 -5.18
CA LEU A 582 25.33 8.14 -3.78
C LEU A 582 24.54 9.07 -2.86
N ARG A 583 24.58 10.38 -3.09
CA ARG A 583 23.75 11.35 -2.35
C ARG A 583 22.26 11.12 -2.61
N LEU A 584 21.87 10.79 -3.84
CA LEU A 584 20.48 10.51 -4.20
C LEU A 584 20.02 9.18 -3.59
N LYS A 585 20.83 8.12 -3.65
CA LYS A 585 20.60 6.83 -3.00
C LYS A 585 20.37 7.02 -1.50
N ARG A 586 21.28 7.69 -0.80
CA ARG A 586 21.14 8.02 0.63
C ARG A 586 19.89 8.83 0.93
N LYS A 587 19.47 9.74 0.04
CA LYS A 587 18.23 10.51 0.20
C LYS A 587 17.01 9.59 0.18
N HIS A 588 16.90 8.69 -0.81
CA HIS A 588 15.76 7.78 -0.90
C HIS A 588 15.80 6.69 0.18
N GLU A 589 16.98 6.16 0.52
CA GLU A 589 17.17 5.24 1.66
C GLU A 589 16.73 5.90 2.96
N SER A 590 17.09 7.17 3.16
CA SER A 590 16.65 7.93 4.34
C SER A 590 15.13 8.09 4.39
N VAL A 591 14.44 8.22 3.26
CA VAL A 591 12.96 8.27 3.21
C VAL A 591 12.37 6.92 3.61
N LEU A 592 12.85 5.82 3.05
CA LEU A 592 12.35 4.47 3.39
C LEU A 592 12.68 4.09 4.84
N GLN A 593 13.88 4.44 5.32
CA GLN A 593 14.30 4.22 6.69
C GLN A 593 13.44 5.05 7.66
N ALA A 594 13.13 6.31 7.33
CA ALA A 594 12.22 7.12 8.13
C ALA A 594 10.81 6.50 8.19
N TYR A 595 10.31 5.96 7.07
CA TYR A 595 9.02 5.27 7.02
C TYR A 595 8.96 4.08 7.98
N TYR A 596 9.89 3.13 7.85
CA TYR A 596 9.94 1.95 8.74
C TYR A 596 10.25 2.33 10.20
N ASN A 597 10.92 3.45 10.43
CA ASN A 597 11.19 3.97 11.78
C ASN A 597 10.03 4.75 12.42
N THR A 598 8.93 4.99 11.70
CA THR A 598 7.81 5.81 12.21
C THR A 598 7.09 5.13 13.38
N GLY A 599 7.13 3.81 13.49
CA GLY A 599 6.45 3.03 14.52
C GLY A 599 5.07 2.51 14.09
N THR A 600 4.50 1.64 14.91
CA THR A 600 3.26 0.90 14.60
C THR A 600 2.00 1.73 14.79
N ALA A 601 1.03 1.54 13.89
CA ALA A 601 -0.27 2.19 13.91
C ALA A 601 -1.39 1.27 13.38
N TYR A 602 -2.63 1.69 13.59
CA TYR A 602 -3.84 1.05 13.08
C TYR A 602 -4.67 2.01 12.25
N SER A 603 -5.13 1.52 11.10
CA SER A 603 -5.98 2.18 10.10
C SER A 603 -7.41 1.61 10.14
N GLU A 604 -8.18 1.67 9.04
CA GLU A 604 -9.58 1.24 9.00
C GLU A 604 -9.82 -0.23 9.42
N PRO A 605 -10.83 -0.51 10.27
CA PRO A 605 -11.23 -1.87 10.60
C PRO A 605 -11.51 -2.73 9.38
N ILE A 606 -11.03 -3.96 9.41
CA ILE A 606 -11.15 -4.94 8.34
C ILE A 606 -12.63 -5.25 8.10
N SER A 607 -13.42 -5.30 9.17
CA SER A 607 -14.87 -5.55 9.07
C SER A 607 -15.63 -4.41 8.36
N SER A 608 -15.16 -3.16 8.46
CA SER A 608 -15.70 -2.00 7.73
C SER A 608 -15.42 -2.11 6.23
N MET A 609 -14.20 -2.50 5.86
CA MET A 609 -13.85 -2.75 4.46
C MET A 609 -14.65 -3.91 3.85
N MET A 610 -14.80 -5.01 4.58
CA MET A 610 -15.61 -6.15 4.11
C MET A 610 -17.10 -5.82 4.01
N TYR A 611 -17.63 -4.95 4.86
CA TYR A 611 -19.00 -4.43 4.71
C TYR A 611 -19.13 -3.51 3.50
N SER A 612 -18.14 -2.67 3.23
CA SER A 612 -18.10 -1.83 2.03
C SER A 612 -18.13 -2.68 0.76
N LEU A 613 -17.37 -3.79 0.73
CA LEU A 613 -17.45 -4.81 -0.33
C LEU A 613 -18.87 -5.38 -0.46
N ALA A 614 -19.49 -5.81 0.65
CA ALA A 614 -20.85 -6.35 0.63
C ALA A 614 -21.88 -5.34 0.10
N SER A 615 -21.73 -4.06 0.48
CA SER A 615 -22.59 -2.96 0.03
C SER A 615 -22.42 -2.66 -1.45
N GLU A 616 -21.18 -2.66 -1.98
CA GLU A 616 -20.95 -2.45 -3.42
C GLU A 616 -21.51 -3.61 -4.27
N LEU A 617 -21.53 -4.83 -3.71
CA LEU A 617 -22.17 -5.99 -4.32
C LEU A 617 -23.71 -5.97 -4.23
N GLY A 618 -24.31 -5.02 -3.49
CA GLY A 618 -25.75 -4.95 -3.25
C GLY A 618 -26.29 -6.09 -2.40
N ARG A 619 -25.48 -6.61 -1.48
CA ARG A 619 -25.76 -7.78 -0.63
C ARG A 619 -25.76 -7.45 0.85
N GLU A 620 -25.95 -6.19 1.18
CA GLU A 620 -25.93 -5.70 2.54
C GLU A 620 -27.21 -6.07 3.30
N ASP A 621 -27.03 -6.42 4.57
CA ASP A 621 -28.12 -6.78 5.47
C ASP A 621 -27.78 -6.38 6.92
N ASN A 622 -28.75 -6.52 7.82
CA ASN A 622 -28.57 -6.21 9.23
C ASN A 622 -27.55 -7.12 9.92
N ASP A 623 -27.32 -8.35 9.44
CA ASP A 623 -26.36 -9.26 10.06
C ASP A 623 -24.93 -8.85 9.75
N LEU A 624 -24.63 -8.57 8.49
CA LEU A 624 -23.35 -8.06 8.01
C LEU A 624 -23.06 -6.67 8.59
N LEU A 625 -24.07 -5.80 8.65
CA LEU A 625 -23.95 -4.49 9.29
C LEU A 625 -23.64 -4.63 10.78
N TRP A 626 -24.30 -5.55 11.48
CA TRP A 626 -24.02 -5.81 12.89
C TRP A 626 -22.59 -6.28 13.12
N LEU A 627 -22.08 -7.19 12.28
CA LEU A 627 -20.69 -7.65 12.35
C LEU A 627 -19.70 -6.51 12.13
N ALA A 628 -19.94 -5.63 11.15
CA ALA A 628 -19.11 -4.45 10.89
C ALA A 628 -19.08 -3.48 12.07
N ILE A 629 -20.25 -3.25 12.69
CA ILE A 629 -20.39 -2.41 13.88
C ILE A 629 -19.61 -2.99 15.07
N VAL A 630 -19.72 -4.30 15.31
CA VAL A 630 -19.01 -5.00 16.41
C VAL A 630 -17.50 -4.95 16.19
N GLY A 631 -17.01 -5.25 14.98
CA GLY A 631 -15.59 -5.20 14.65
C GLY A 631 -15.00 -3.79 14.83
N THR A 632 -15.69 -2.77 14.31
CA THR A 632 -15.31 -1.36 14.51
C THR A 632 -15.29 -0.95 15.99
N SER A 633 -16.27 -1.40 16.78
CA SER A 633 -16.33 -1.12 18.22
C SER A 633 -15.21 -1.82 19.00
N SER A 634 -14.76 -2.99 18.53
CA SER A 634 -13.70 -3.76 19.18
C SER A 634 -12.33 -3.09 19.11
N MET A 635 -12.00 -2.41 18.00
CA MET A 635 -10.74 -1.70 17.85
C MET A 635 -10.56 -0.58 18.89
N GLU A 636 -11.65 0.15 19.17
CA GLU A 636 -11.66 1.20 20.19
C GLU A 636 -11.41 0.64 21.60
N LEU A 637 -12.04 -0.49 21.93
CA LEU A 637 -11.89 -1.13 23.24
C LEU A 637 -10.51 -1.76 23.45
N SER A 638 -9.89 -2.25 22.38
CA SER A 638 -8.53 -2.83 22.40
C SER A 638 -7.42 -1.77 22.40
N GLY A 639 -7.75 -0.48 22.39
CA GLY A 639 -6.77 0.61 22.38
C GLY A 639 -5.92 0.67 21.10
N ARG A 640 -6.43 0.11 20.00
CA ARG A 640 -5.77 0.14 18.69
C ARG A 640 -6.14 1.44 18.00
N THR A 641 -5.16 2.31 17.82
CA THR A 641 -5.36 3.66 17.28
C THR A 641 -4.38 3.97 16.15
N MET A 642 -4.57 5.12 15.47
CA MET A 642 -3.61 5.65 14.50
C MET A 642 -2.20 5.91 15.11
N ALA A 643 -2.07 5.92 16.45
CA ALA A 643 -0.81 6.03 17.19
C ALA A 643 -0.27 4.66 17.66
N GLY A 644 -0.88 3.56 17.24
CA GLY A 644 -0.59 2.20 17.69
C GLY A 644 -1.44 1.78 18.89
N VAL A 645 -0.98 0.76 19.61
CA VAL A 645 -1.60 0.31 20.86
C VAL A 645 -1.32 1.33 21.96
N GLY A 646 -2.35 2.02 22.44
CA GLY A 646 -2.23 3.08 23.43
C GLY A 646 -3.55 3.72 23.82
N ILE A 647 -3.48 4.72 24.68
CA ILE A 647 -4.66 5.45 25.16
C ILE A 647 -5.01 6.54 24.14
N SER A 648 -6.26 6.58 23.68
CA SER A 648 -6.75 7.69 22.87
C SER A 648 -7.12 8.89 23.75
N SER A 649 -6.37 10.00 23.63
CA SER A 649 -6.63 11.28 24.32
C SER A 649 -7.92 11.95 23.86
N SER A 650 -8.44 11.54 22.71
CA SER A 650 -9.65 12.11 22.10
C SER A 650 -10.95 11.69 22.81
N SER A 651 -10.79 10.92 23.89
CA SER A 651 -11.76 10.54 24.90
C SER A 651 -12.18 11.66 25.87
N GLU A 652 -11.57 12.85 25.81
CA GLU A 652 -11.78 13.95 26.77
C GLU A 652 -12.97 14.88 26.46
N SER A 653 -13.38 15.03 25.20
CA SER A 653 -14.42 16.01 24.82
C SER A 653 -15.84 15.45 24.72
N GLY A 654 -16.05 14.17 25.07
CA GLY A 654 -17.38 13.55 25.02
C GLY A 654 -18.01 13.42 23.65
N GLY A 655 -17.23 13.69 22.61
CA GLY A 655 -17.68 13.66 21.23
C GLY A 655 -16.68 12.89 20.38
N SER A 656 -17.13 11.75 19.87
CA SER A 656 -16.94 11.36 18.48
C SER A 656 -15.54 11.04 17.96
N ALA A 657 -14.45 11.35 18.65
CA ALA A 657 -13.12 10.97 18.19
C ALA A 657 -12.78 9.60 18.79
N GLY A 658 -13.28 8.54 18.15
CA GLY A 658 -12.88 7.16 18.45
C GLY A 658 -11.48 6.83 17.93
N TRP A 659 -11.21 5.55 17.73
CA TRP A 659 -9.90 4.97 17.39
C TRP A 659 -9.08 5.68 16.27
N GLY A 660 -9.75 6.36 15.33
CA GLY A 660 -9.13 7.04 14.18
C GLY A 660 -9.42 8.54 14.08
N GLY A 661 -9.76 9.23 15.18
CA GLY A 661 -10.07 10.66 15.14
C GLY A 661 -11.25 10.99 14.21
N SER A 662 -11.05 11.90 13.25
CA SER A 662 -12.07 12.28 12.25
C SER A 662 -12.47 11.12 11.34
N ARG A 663 -11.51 10.30 10.90
CA ARG A 663 -11.77 9.15 10.03
C ARG A 663 -12.63 8.09 10.73
N GLY A 664 -12.29 7.80 11.99
CA GLY A 664 -13.10 6.89 12.81
C GLY A 664 -14.53 7.39 13.03
N GLU A 665 -14.73 8.71 13.16
CA GLU A 665 -16.09 9.27 13.25
C GLU A 665 -16.84 9.21 11.94
N HIS A 666 -16.15 9.44 10.82
CA HIS A 666 -16.75 9.33 9.50
C HIS A 666 -17.28 7.91 9.26
N ILE A 667 -16.49 6.88 9.60
CA ILE A 667 -16.94 5.48 9.51
C ILE A 667 -18.14 5.23 10.42
N ARG A 668 -18.13 5.71 11.67
CA ARG A 668 -19.30 5.59 12.55
C ARG A 668 -20.52 6.33 12.00
N GLN A 669 -20.34 7.48 11.36
CA GLN A 669 -21.42 8.22 10.72
C GLN A 669 -22.02 7.40 9.59
N ILE A 670 -21.19 6.82 8.71
CA ILE A 670 -21.65 5.90 7.65
C ILE A 670 -22.44 4.74 8.26
N LEU A 671 -21.93 4.09 9.32
CA LEU A 671 -22.64 3.00 9.99
C LEU A 671 -23.97 3.46 10.61
N ARG A 672 -24.07 4.69 11.15
CA ARG A 672 -25.34 5.25 11.63
C ARG A 672 -26.31 5.46 10.49
N ASP A 673 -25.84 5.99 9.36
CA ASP A 673 -26.67 6.23 8.17
C ASP A 673 -27.20 4.89 7.61
N GLU A 674 -26.35 3.86 7.56
CA GLU A 674 -26.71 2.49 7.18
C GLU A 674 -27.73 1.86 8.13
N VAL A 675 -27.59 2.06 9.44
CA VAL A 675 -28.59 1.60 10.42
C VAL A 675 -29.93 2.27 10.18
N HIS A 676 -29.97 3.59 9.94
CA HIS A 676 -31.22 4.29 9.63
C HIS A 676 -31.82 3.84 8.31
N ARG A 677 -30.99 3.53 7.30
CA ARG A 677 -31.44 3.04 5.99
C ARG A 677 -32.08 1.65 6.09
N LEU A 678 -31.45 0.72 6.80
CA LEU A 678 -31.93 -0.66 6.94
C LEU A 678 -33.01 -0.83 8.03
N ASN A 679 -33.08 0.09 9.00
CA ASN A 679 -34.00 0.05 10.13
C ASN A 679 -34.71 1.41 10.30
N PRO A 680 -35.61 1.79 9.36
CA PRO A 680 -36.31 3.06 9.45
C PRO A 680 -37.10 3.14 10.77
N PRO A 681 -37.04 4.27 11.50
CA PRO A 681 -37.79 4.42 12.74
C PRO A 681 -39.30 4.33 12.47
N ASP A 682 -40.03 3.63 13.33
CA ASP A 682 -41.49 3.55 13.24
C ASP A 682 -42.10 4.96 13.20
N GLY A 683 -43.08 5.21 12.33
CA GLY A 683 -43.73 6.53 12.17
C GLY A 683 -44.35 7.13 13.44
N ALA A 684 -44.49 6.34 14.51
CA ALA A 684 -44.90 6.79 15.84
C ALA A 684 -43.79 7.51 16.63
N GLU A 685 -42.52 7.39 16.23
CA GLU A 685 -41.36 7.99 16.91
C GLU A 685 -40.99 9.38 16.37
N SER A 686 -41.30 9.68 15.10
CA SER A 686 -41.05 11.01 14.49
C SER A 686 -41.81 12.17 15.16
N GLY A 687 -42.82 11.88 16.00
CA GLY A 687 -43.61 12.90 16.71
C GLY A 687 -43.29 13.05 18.20
N ARG A 688 -42.28 12.35 18.74
CA ARG A 688 -42.02 12.24 20.19
C ARG A 688 -40.59 12.63 20.62
N ASP A 689 -39.98 13.60 19.95
CA ASP A 689 -38.75 14.26 20.42
C ASP A 689 -39.05 15.25 21.55
N VAL A 690 -39.69 14.77 22.63
CA VAL A 690 -39.83 15.50 23.89
C VAL A 690 -38.70 15.02 24.83
N PRO A 691 -37.92 15.92 25.46
CA PRO A 691 -36.92 15.54 26.45
C PRO A 691 -37.54 14.67 27.57
N GLY A 692 -36.99 13.47 27.80
CA GLY A 692 -37.57 12.49 28.74
C GLY A 692 -38.47 11.42 28.11
N SER A 693 -38.56 11.38 26.77
CA SER A 693 -39.16 10.29 25.99
C SER A 693 -38.40 8.96 26.17
N SER A 694 -39.03 7.83 25.85
CA SER A 694 -38.42 6.50 25.86
C SER A 694 -37.15 6.38 25.00
N SER A 695 -36.89 7.34 24.11
CA SER A 695 -35.69 7.42 23.27
C SER A 695 -34.40 7.75 24.03
N ASP A 696 -34.47 8.33 25.24
CA ASP A 696 -33.29 8.67 26.06
C ASP A 696 -32.84 7.52 27.00
N MET A 697 -33.60 6.42 27.02
CA MET A 697 -33.36 5.27 27.89
C MET A 697 -32.48 4.22 27.21
N ILE A 698 -31.55 3.63 27.94
CA ILE A 698 -30.74 2.49 27.46
C ILE A 698 -31.69 1.30 27.19
N PRO A 699 -31.80 0.80 25.95
CA PRO A 699 -32.70 -0.31 25.64
C PRO A 699 -32.21 -1.60 26.30
N THR A 700 -33.04 -2.22 27.14
CA THR A 700 -32.73 -3.49 27.82
C THR A 700 -33.50 -4.68 27.27
N THR A 701 -34.56 -4.44 26.49
CA THR A 701 -35.45 -5.46 25.94
C THR A 701 -35.85 -5.09 24.52
N ALA A 702 -36.15 -6.09 23.70
CA ALA A 702 -36.68 -5.89 22.36
C ALA A 702 -38.12 -5.34 22.39
N ARG A 703 -38.56 -4.76 21.27
CA ARG A 703 -39.94 -4.24 21.11
C ARG A 703 -40.96 -5.36 20.86
N SER A 704 -40.55 -6.42 20.17
CA SER A 704 -41.39 -7.56 19.83
C SER A 704 -40.56 -8.87 19.84
N PRO A 705 -41.20 -10.05 19.84
CA PRO A 705 -40.49 -11.34 19.76
C PRO A 705 -39.67 -11.52 18.48
N THR A 706 -40.06 -10.84 17.41
CA THR A 706 -39.45 -10.93 16.08
C THR A 706 -38.53 -9.74 15.76
N ASP A 707 -38.32 -8.85 16.74
CA ASP A 707 -37.48 -7.67 16.58
C ASP A 707 -36.00 -8.07 16.53
N THR A 708 -35.44 -8.05 15.31
CA THR A 708 -34.02 -8.27 15.01
C THR A 708 -33.31 -6.98 14.60
N SER A 709 -33.95 -5.83 14.79
CA SER A 709 -33.44 -4.55 14.29
C SER A 709 -32.23 -4.03 15.08
N ILE A 710 -31.42 -3.23 14.39
CA ILE A 710 -30.33 -2.45 14.99
C ILE A 710 -30.86 -1.05 15.28
N ARG A 711 -30.57 -0.52 16.46
CA ARG A 711 -30.96 0.82 16.90
C ARG A 711 -29.79 1.59 17.47
N LEU A 712 -29.92 2.91 17.46
CA LEU A 712 -28.98 3.81 18.13
C LEU A 712 -29.37 3.95 19.60
N SER A 713 -28.37 3.90 20.47
CA SER A 713 -28.54 3.90 21.93
C SER A 713 -27.62 4.95 22.58
N PRO A 714 -28.14 5.84 23.44
CA PRO A 714 -27.37 6.90 24.10
C PRO A 714 -26.59 6.37 25.30
N GLU A 715 -25.69 5.41 25.08
CA GLU A 715 -25.02 4.69 26.16
C GLU A 715 -23.91 5.52 26.79
N PRO A 716 -23.85 5.60 28.14
CA PRO A 716 -22.66 6.11 28.81
C PRO A 716 -21.49 5.17 28.55
N ARG A 717 -20.26 5.66 28.80
CA ARG A 717 -19.01 4.88 28.73
C ARG A 717 -18.86 3.91 29.91
N PHE A 718 -19.92 3.16 30.18
CA PHE A 718 -20.04 2.14 31.18
C PHE A 718 -19.77 0.77 30.55
N LEU A 719 -19.01 -0.07 31.24
CA LEU A 719 -18.69 -1.42 30.82
C LEU A 719 -19.83 -2.38 31.21
N LEU A 720 -20.39 -3.12 30.25
CA LEU A 720 -21.39 -4.16 30.48
C LEU A 720 -22.61 -3.70 31.29
N VAL A 721 -23.08 -2.48 31.07
CA VAL A 721 -24.15 -1.84 31.88
C VAL A 721 -25.42 -2.69 31.97
N ARG A 722 -25.78 -3.41 30.91
CA ARG A 722 -26.97 -4.29 30.89
C ARG A 722 -26.80 -5.57 31.71
N HIS A 723 -25.56 -6.00 31.90
CA HIS A 723 -25.25 -7.31 32.48
C HIS A 723 -24.75 -7.22 33.91
N TRP A 724 -24.53 -6.01 34.41
CA TRP A 724 -24.08 -5.72 35.76
C TRP A 724 -25.05 -4.83 36.53
N SER A 725 -24.81 -4.74 37.84
CA SER A 725 -25.36 -3.64 38.62
C SER A 725 -24.76 -2.30 38.14
N LEU A 726 -25.51 -1.21 38.31
CA LEU A 726 -25.03 0.12 37.94
C LEU A 726 -23.70 0.44 38.65
N TYR A 727 -23.57 0.06 39.92
CA TYR A 727 -22.37 0.26 40.72
C TYR A 727 -21.17 -0.54 40.17
N GLU A 728 -21.32 -1.84 39.92
CA GLU A 728 -20.24 -2.65 39.36
C GLU A 728 -19.84 -2.13 37.97
N SER A 729 -20.81 -1.76 37.12
CA SER A 729 -20.53 -1.24 35.78
C SER A 729 -19.68 0.02 35.84
N MET A 730 -20.02 0.96 36.73
CA MET A 730 -19.20 2.15 36.97
C MET A 730 -17.81 1.83 37.55
N LEU A 731 -17.73 0.83 38.43
CA LEU A 731 -16.50 0.44 39.14
C LEU A 731 -15.42 -0.11 38.20
N HIS A 732 -15.78 -0.95 37.23
CA HIS A 732 -14.79 -1.57 36.33
C HIS A 732 -14.65 -0.88 34.97
N SER A 733 -15.40 0.18 34.71
CA SER A 733 -15.23 0.99 33.50
C SER A 733 -13.87 1.72 33.54
N PRO A 734 -12.96 1.52 32.58
CA PRO A 734 -11.63 2.14 32.59
C PRO A 734 -11.68 3.67 32.75
N TYR A 735 -12.55 4.32 31.97
CA TYR A 735 -12.75 5.77 31.96
C TYR A 735 -13.14 6.36 33.33
N LEU A 736 -14.01 5.68 34.08
CA LEU A 736 -14.44 6.12 35.42
C LEU A 736 -13.42 5.75 36.49
N ALA A 737 -12.85 4.55 36.37
CA ALA A 737 -11.89 4.04 37.33
C ALA A 737 -10.68 4.98 37.44
N SER A 738 -10.14 5.42 36.29
CA SER A 738 -9.03 6.39 36.18
C SER A 738 -9.36 7.75 36.82
N ARG A 739 -10.45 8.39 36.41
CA ARG A 739 -10.84 9.76 36.84
C ARG A 739 -11.29 9.85 38.29
N LEU A 740 -12.05 8.86 38.76
CA LEU A 740 -12.49 8.84 40.15
C LEU A 740 -11.46 8.23 41.10
N HIS A 741 -10.35 7.67 40.59
CA HIS A 741 -9.30 7.04 41.38
C HIS A 741 -9.82 5.88 42.24
N VAL A 742 -10.64 5.00 41.65
CA VAL A 742 -11.49 4.02 42.38
C VAL A 742 -10.68 2.89 43.05
N TRP A 743 -9.40 2.73 42.70
CA TRP A 743 -8.45 1.88 43.42
C TRP A 743 -8.17 2.37 44.86
N THR A 744 -8.49 3.63 45.18
CA THR A 744 -8.37 4.19 46.54
C THR A 744 -9.72 4.19 47.27
N GLU A 745 -9.70 4.09 48.60
CA GLU A 745 -10.92 4.23 49.42
C GLU A 745 -11.59 5.60 49.23
N ASN A 746 -10.78 6.65 49.06
CA ASN A 746 -11.29 8.00 48.82
C ASN A 746 -11.99 8.11 47.46
N GLY A 747 -11.47 7.45 46.42
CA GLY A 747 -12.11 7.37 45.11
C GLY A 747 -13.44 6.63 45.15
N ARG A 748 -13.50 5.51 45.87
CA ARG A 748 -14.78 4.80 46.12
C ARG A 748 -15.79 5.70 46.84
N LYS A 749 -15.35 6.43 47.87
CA LYS A 749 -16.19 7.44 48.55
C LYS A 749 -16.64 8.56 47.59
N ARG A 750 -15.81 8.99 46.63
CA ARG A 750 -16.21 9.96 45.58
C ARG A 750 -17.29 9.39 44.68
N LEU A 751 -17.17 8.13 44.25
CA LEU A 751 -18.19 7.42 43.48
C LEU A 751 -19.53 7.32 44.25
N HIS A 752 -19.49 6.94 45.54
CA HIS A 752 -20.70 6.93 46.38
C HIS A 752 -21.31 8.33 46.54
N LYS A 753 -20.48 9.38 46.70
CA LYS A 753 -20.97 10.77 46.74
C LYS A 753 -21.62 11.18 45.42
N LEU A 754 -21.09 10.77 44.28
CA LEU A 754 -21.69 11.02 42.96
C LEU A 754 -23.08 10.36 42.85
N LEU A 755 -23.19 9.08 43.21
CA LEU A 755 -24.47 8.36 43.23
C LEU A 755 -25.49 9.02 44.19
N ALA A 756 -25.03 9.44 45.37
CA ALA A 756 -25.86 10.15 46.33
C ALA A 756 -26.35 11.51 45.79
N LYS A 757 -25.48 12.31 45.15
CA LYS A 757 -25.87 13.58 44.51
C LYS A 757 -26.84 13.38 43.35
N MET A 758 -26.73 12.28 42.63
CA MET A 758 -27.72 11.90 41.61
C MET A 758 -29.04 11.40 42.20
N GLY A 759 -29.15 11.21 43.52
CA GLY A 759 -30.37 10.72 44.17
C GLY A 759 -30.67 9.26 43.82
N ILE A 760 -29.63 8.43 43.66
CA ILE A 760 -29.75 6.98 43.46
C ILE A 760 -29.37 6.30 44.77
N SER A 761 -30.27 5.47 45.32
CA SER A 761 -30.00 4.75 46.57
C SER A 761 -28.92 3.68 46.37
N LEU A 762 -28.14 3.39 47.41
CA LEU A 762 -27.08 2.38 47.36
C LEU A 762 -27.63 0.97 47.11
N THR A 763 -28.85 0.68 47.58
CA THR A 763 -29.52 -0.60 47.34
C THR A 763 -29.89 -0.75 45.86
N GLN A 764 -30.43 0.30 45.24
CA GLN A 764 -30.79 0.26 43.82
C GLN A 764 -29.58 0.25 42.89
N CYS A 765 -28.48 0.93 43.22
CA CYS A 765 -27.30 0.89 42.36
C CYS A 765 -26.59 -0.47 42.39
N ASN A 766 -26.77 -1.26 43.44
CA ASN A 766 -26.27 -2.64 43.55
C ASN A 766 -27.23 -3.68 42.96
N GLN A 767 -28.46 -3.30 42.62
CA GLN A 767 -29.36 -4.16 41.86
C GLN A 767 -28.89 -4.26 40.41
N ASN A 768 -29.08 -5.43 39.80
CA ASN A 768 -28.77 -5.61 38.39
C ASN A 768 -29.55 -4.60 37.54
N TYR A 769 -28.89 -3.96 36.56
CA TYR A 769 -29.48 -2.84 35.82
C TYR A 769 -30.80 -3.21 35.14
N THR A 770 -30.93 -4.43 34.61
CA THR A 770 -32.18 -4.94 34.02
C THR A 770 -33.37 -4.85 34.97
N HIS A 771 -33.16 -5.10 36.26
CA HIS A 771 -34.20 -5.12 37.29
C HIS A 771 -34.33 -3.78 38.04
N MET A 772 -33.46 -2.81 37.76
CA MET A 772 -33.52 -1.48 38.36
C MET A 772 -34.82 -0.76 37.97
N ASP A 773 -35.32 0.07 38.88
CA ASP A 773 -36.55 0.83 38.72
C ASP A 773 -36.57 1.67 37.42
N MET A 774 -37.71 1.65 36.73
CA MET A 774 -37.87 2.24 35.41
C MET A 774 -37.80 3.76 35.44
N GLU A 775 -38.29 4.40 36.49
CA GLU A 775 -38.20 5.85 36.63
C GLU A 775 -36.75 6.31 36.72
N LEU A 776 -35.92 5.57 37.47
CA LEU A 776 -34.49 5.85 37.57
C LEU A 776 -33.77 5.67 36.24
N LYS A 777 -34.11 4.63 35.46
CA LYS A 777 -33.52 4.43 34.13
C LYS A 777 -33.82 5.58 33.18
N ARG A 778 -35.04 6.14 33.21
CA ARG A 778 -35.42 7.30 32.38
C ARG A 778 -34.67 8.57 32.77
N VAL A 779 -34.45 8.78 34.07
CA VAL A 779 -33.82 10.02 34.58
C VAL A 779 -32.29 9.88 34.71
N LEU A 780 -31.73 8.67 34.55
CA LEU A 780 -30.28 8.43 34.70
C LEU A 780 -29.44 9.28 33.75
N ARG A 781 -29.81 9.34 32.46
CA ARG A 781 -29.08 10.12 31.44
C ARG A 781 -29.04 11.61 31.78
N SER A 782 -30.18 12.20 32.12
CA SER A 782 -30.27 13.62 32.48
C SER A 782 -29.53 13.95 33.78
N ARG A 783 -29.58 13.05 34.77
CA ARG A 783 -28.77 13.16 36.00
C ARG A 783 -27.27 13.09 35.69
N LEU A 784 -26.83 12.15 34.88
CA LEU A 784 -25.41 12.04 34.51
C LEU A 784 -24.92 13.29 33.78
N LEU A 785 -25.66 13.79 32.78
CA LEU A 785 -25.32 15.03 32.08
C LEU A 785 -25.20 16.24 33.02
N LYS A 786 -26.06 16.32 34.05
CA LYS A 786 -26.04 17.40 35.05
C LYS A 786 -24.88 17.27 36.05
N TYR A 787 -24.62 16.06 36.56
CA TYR A 787 -23.71 15.86 37.71
C TYR A 787 -22.29 15.42 37.31
N ALA A 788 -22.09 14.77 36.16
CA ALA A 788 -20.78 14.28 35.73
C ALA A 788 -19.70 15.37 35.58
N PRO A 789 -19.99 16.57 35.02
CA PRO A 789 -19.00 17.64 34.90
C PRO A 789 -18.42 18.09 36.26
N MET A 790 -19.23 18.10 37.32
CA MET A 790 -18.78 18.46 38.68
C MET A 790 -17.75 17.49 39.28
N TYR A 791 -17.57 16.32 38.67
CA TYR A 791 -16.61 15.31 39.11
C TYR A 791 -15.46 15.13 38.12
N GLY A 792 -15.34 16.00 37.11
CA GLY A 792 -14.33 15.87 36.05
C GLY A 792 -14.62 14.72 35.08
N LEU A 793 -15.89 14.31 34.97
CA LEU A 793 -16.34 13.22 34.10
C LEU A 793 -16.97 13.77 32.81
N GLU A 794 -16.29 14.72 32.17
CA GLU A 794 -16.72 15.32 30.91
C GLU A 794 -16.70 14.28 29.79
N GLY A 795 -17.82 14.14 29.09
CA GLY A 795 -17.92 13.17 28.01
C GLY A 795 -18.20 11.73 28.41
N LEU A 796 -18.61 11.50 29.66
CA LEU A 796 -19.12 10.21 30.12
C LEU A 796 -20.37 9.76 29.36
N VAL A 797 -21.24 10.72 29.01
CA VAL A 797 -22.51 10.51 28.32
C VAL A 797 -22.47 11.27 27.00
N PRO A 798 -22.91 10.66 25.89
CA PRO A 798 -23.01 11.36 24.61
C PRO A 798 -23.89 12.62 24.74
N PRO A 799 -23.49 13.76 24.15
CA PRO A 799 -24.23 15.01 24.26
C PRO A 799 -25.68 14.88 23.75
N PRO A 800 -26.60 15.76 24.19
CA PRO A 800 -27.95 15.80 23.64
C PRO A 800 -27.91 16.16 22.14
N ALA A 801 -28.78 15.54 21.34
CA ALA A 801 -28.88 15.86 19.91
C ALA A 801 -29.30 17.33 19.73
N SER A 802 -28.47 18.15 19.07
CA SER A 802 -28.76 19.57 18.84
C SER A 802 -29.51 19.77 17.53
N GLY A 803 -30.82 20.01 17.60
CA GLY A 803 -31.66 20.47 16.48
C GLY A 803 -31.93 19.43 15.37
N HIS A 804 -32.71 19.85 14.36
CA HIS A 804 -33.34 19.11 13.24
C HIS A 804 -32.45 18.23 12.33
N SER A 805 -31.30 17.75 12.81
CA SER A 805 -30.42 16.87 12.06
C SER A 805 -30.26 15.54 12.78
N ASN A 806 -30.32 14.45 12.01
CA ASN A 806 -30.12 13.05 12.41
C ASN A 806 -28.74 12.74 13.04
N ASN A 807 -27.95 13.76 13.42
CA ASN A 807 -26.63 13.60 14.00
C ASN A 807 -26.72 13.22 15.49
N ARG A 808 -27.11 11.97 15.77
CA ARG A 808 -26.97 11.27 17.05
C ARG A 808 -25.50 10.93 17.32
N GLN A 809 -24.65 11.95 17.26
CA GLN A 809 -23.20 11.83 17.37
C GLN A 809 -22.81 11.25 18.74
N GLY A 810 -21.89 10.29 18.73
CA GLY A 810 -21.45 9.60 19.95
C GLY A 810 -22.41 8.55 20.50
N TRP A 811 -23.60 8.36 19.90
CA TRP A 811 -24.48 7.26 20.29
C TRP A 811 -23.88 5.93 19.82
N GLY A 812 -24.04 4.91 20.66
CA GLY A 812 -23.64 3.53 20.36
C GLY A 812 -24.74 2.77 19.61
N PHE A 813 -24.45 1.52 19.29
CA PHE A 813 -25.34 0.62 18.55
C PHE A 813 -25.82 -0.50 19.46
N VAL A 814 -27.12 -0.80 19.39
CA VAL A 814 -27.74 -1.91 20.11
C VAL A 814 -28.53 -2.77 19.14
N ARG A 815 -28.43 -4.09 19.31
CA ARG A 815 -29.21 -5.05 18.55
C ARG A 815 -30.08 -5.88 19.49
N SER A 816 -31.29 -6.14 19.02
CA SER A 816 -32.24 -7.04 19.68
C SER A 816 -32.31 -8.37 18.91
N TRP A 817 -32.53 -9.47 19.63
CA TRP A 817 -32.81 -10.80 19.10
C TRP A 817 -34.13 -11.30 19.68
N GLY A 818 -35.19 -10.54 19.44
CA GLY A 818 -36.46 -10.72 20.15
C GLY A 818 -36.27 -10.67 21.66
N TRP A 819 -37.03 -11.46 22.39
CA TRP A 819 -36.92 -11.52 23.85
C TRP A 819 -35.73 -12.34 24.37
N LYS A 820 -34.93 -12.94 23.49
CA LYS A 820 -33.78 -13.77 23.88
C LYS A 820 -32.66 -12.91 24.45
N ALA A 821 -32.28 -11.86 23.74
CA ALA A 821 -31.18 -10.99 24.14
C ALA A 821 -31.31 -9.59 23.52
N CYS A 822 -30.78 -8.60 24.22
CA CYS A 822 -30.58 -7.24 23.73
C CYS A 822 -29.18 -6.80 24.16
N LEU A 823 -28.25 -6.74 23.21
CA LEU A 823 -26.81 -6.51 23.48
C LEU A 823 -26.36 -5.27 22.72
N SER A 824 -25.48 -4.46 23.33
CA SER A 824 -24.78 -3.41 22.58
C SER A 824 -23.58 -3.98 21.83
N ALA A 825 -23.12 -3.23 20.82
CA ALA A 825 -21.94 -3.60 20.06
C ALA A 825 -20.69 -3.69 20.96
N THR A 826 -20.59 -2.81 21.94
CA THR A 826 -19.52 -2.82 22.95
C THR A 826 -19.62 -4.03 23.87
N ASP A 827 -20.82 -4.42 24.30
CA ASP A 827 -21.03 -5.62 25.11
C ASP A 827 -20.55 -6.86 24.34
N VAL A 828 -20.93 -7.00 23.07
CA VAL A 828 -20.52 -8.13 22.23
C VAL A 828 -19.00 -8.13 21.98
N ALA A 829 -18.39 -6.98 21.67
CA ALA A 829 -16.95 -6.89 21.47
C ALA A 829 -16.14 -7.31 22.72
N VAL A 830 -16.60 -6.91 23.92
CA VAL A 830 -16.00 -7.33 25.19
C VAL A 830 -16.13 -8.83 25.41
N ILE A 831 -17.31 -9.41 25.13
CA ILE A 831 -17.55 -10.85 25.26
C ILE A 831 -16.62 -11.63 24.33
N LEU A 832 -16.54 -11.25 23.05
CA LEU A 832 -15.70 -11.93 22.05
C LEU A 832 -14.23 -11.89 22.42
N GLY A 833 -13.71 -10.71 22.80
CA GLY A 833 -12.33 -10.59 23.26
C GLY A 833 -12.06 -11.48 24.48
N SER A 834 -13.03 -11.65 25.37
CA SER A 834 -12.89 -12.51 26.56
C SER A 834 -12.93 -14.00 26.24
N ILE A 835 -13.69 -14.43 25.22
CA ILE A 835 -13.67 -15.82 24.75
C ILE A 835 -12.28 -16.17 24.20
N LEU A 836 -11.68 -15.26 23.43
CA LEU A 836 -10.34 -15.45 22.85
C LEU A 836 -9.24 -15.46 23.92
N GLU A 837 -9.31 -14.54 24.89
CA GLU A 837 -8.24 -14.34 25.88
C GLU A 837 -8.30 -15.31 27.06
N VAL A 838 -9.50 -15.64 27.55
CA VAL A 838 -9.70 -16.48 28.74
C VAL A 838 -10.02 -17.92 28.37
N GLY A 839 -10.90 -18.10 27.38
CA GLY A 839 -11.45 -19.41 27.02
C GLY A 839 -12.36 -20.04 28.09
N PRO A 840 -13.10 -21.10 27.73
CA PRO A 840 -14.02 -21.79 28.63
C PRO A 840 -13.35 -22.79 29.60
N GLY A 841 -12.02 -22.99 29.55
CA GLY A 841 -11.33 -23.90 30.48
C GLY A 841 -10.98 -23.28 31.83
N ALA A 842 -10.58 -22.00 31.84
CA ALA A 842 -10.06 -21.34 33.04
C ALA A 842 -11.13 -21.05 34.11
N TRP A 843 -12.42 -20.94 33.74
CA TRP A 843 -13.51 -20.71 34.70
C TRP A 843 -13.90 -21.98 35.48
N GLU A 844 -13.76 -23.18 34.89
CA GLU A 844 -14.11 -24.45 35.54
C GLU A 844 -13.14 -24.76 36.70
N ALA A 845 -11.86 -24.40 36.57
CA ALA A 845 -10.86 -24.56 37.62
C ALA A 845 -11.15 -23.71 38.88
N GLY A 846 -11.89 -22.61 38.74
CA GLY A 846 -12.24 -21.72 39.85
C GLY A 846 -13.64 -21.92 40.45
N SER A 847 -14.55 -22.65 39.78
CA SER A 847 -15.98 -22.67 40.13
C SER A 847 -16.51 -24.01 40.65
N SER A 848 -15.73 -25.11 40.66
CA SER A 848 -16.25 -26.43 41.01
C SER A 848 -15.46 -27.14 42.10
N PHE A 849 -16.00 -27.13 43.33
CA PHE A 849 -15.80 -28.20 44.29
C PHE A 849 -16.39 -29.50 43.70
N ARG A 850 -15.62 -30.23 42.90
CA ARG A 850 -15.86 -31.65 42.60
C ARG A 850 -14.55 -32.41 42.80
N PRO A 851 -14.47 -33.38 43.72
CA PRO A 851 -13.26 -34.18 43.85
C PRO A 851 -13.05 -34.98 42.55
N PRO A 852 -11.80 -35.09 42.04
CA PRO A 852 -11.56 -35.88 40.84
C PRO A 852 -11.83 -37.34 41.17
N ILE A 853 -12.75 -37.97 40.43
CA ILE A 853 -12.85 -39.42 40.42
C ILE A 853 -11.62 -39.92 39.67
N ALA A 854 -10.70 -40.52 40.41
CA ALA A 854 -9.51 -41.13 39.89
C ALA A 854 -9.87 -42.34 39.00
N ASN A 855 -9.81 -42.16 37.68
CA ASN A 855 -9.63 -43.26 36.75
C ASN A 855 -8.25 -43.10 36.11
N GLY A 856 -7.39 -44.07 36.41
CA GLY A 856 -6.02 -44.13 35.93
C GLY A 856 -5.96 -44.25 34.42
N ALA A 857 -5.52 -43.17 33.77
CA ALA A 857 -4.81 -43.20 32.52
C ALA A 857 -3.55 -42.35 32.70
N SER A 858 -2.44 -42.85 32.17
CA SER A 858 -1.08 -42.29 32.16
C SER A 858 -1.04 -40.75 32.21
N GLN A 859 -0.17 -40.22 33.07
CA GLN A 859 0.27 -38.83 33.09
C GLN A 859 0.87 -38.44 31.74
N SER A 860 0.02 -38.05 30.78
CA SER A 860 0.42 -37.18 29.68
C SER A 860 0.40 -35.75 30.22
N GLU A 861 1.53 -35.05 30.08
CA GLU A 861 1.68 -33.62 30.38
C GLU A 861 0.45 -32.85 29.88
N LEU A 862 -0.27 -32.15 30.78
CA LEU A 862 -1.34 -31.25 30.36
C LEU A 862 -0.69 -30.11 29.55
N PRO A 863 -1.09 -29.87 28.29
CA PRO A 863 -0.54 -28.78 27.48
C PRO A 863 -0.77 -27.45 28.20
N SER A 864 0.22 -26.56 28.20
CA SER A 864 0.06 -25.24 28.83
C SER A 864 -1.11 -24.48 28.19
N GLU A 865 -1.87 -23.69 28.96
CA GLU A 865 -2.96 -22.86 28.42
C GLU A 865 -2.48 -21.83 27.37
N THR A 866 -1.17 -21.62 27.28
CA THR A 866 -0.44 -20.78 26.33
C THR A 866 0.01 -21.50 25.05
N ASP A 867 -0.26 -22.80 24.92
CA ASP A 867 0.00 -23.56 23.70
C ASP A 867 -0.96 -23.11 22.56
N PRO A 868 -0.50 -22.81 21.33
CA PRO A 868 -1.38 -22.57 20.18
C PRO A 868 -2.49 -23.64 20.01
N ALA A 869 -2.27 -24.88 20.48
CA ALA A 869 -3.28 -25.93 20.50
C ALA A 869 -4.55 -25.57 21.31
N ASN A 870 -4.45 -24.68 22.31
CA ASN A 870 -5.56 -24.22 23.14
C ASN A 870 -6.23 -22.93 22.61
N LEU A 871 -5.62 -22.24 21.65
CA LEU A 871 -6.15 -21.00 21.07
C LEU A 871 -7.13 -21.25 19.92
N HIS A 872 -6.91 -22.29 19.12
CA HIS A 872 -7.80 -22.65 18.01
C HIS A 872 -9.23 -23.01 18.46
N PRO A 873 -9.46 -23.79 19.55
CA PRO A 873 -10.82 -24.03 20.05
C PRO A 873 -11.54 -22.76 20.52
N ARG A 874 -10.80 -21.78 21.07
CA ARG A 874 -11.35 -20.49 21.48
C ARG A 874 -11.80 -19.66 20.28
N PHE A 875 -11.03 -19.70 19.19
CA PHE A 875 -11.43 -19.08 17.92
C PHE A 875 -12.78 -19.61 17.44
N TRP A 876 -12.95 -20.92 17.38
CA TRP A 876 -14.21 -21.52 16.91
C TRP A 876 -15.37 -21.22 17.84
N SER A 877 -15.13 -21.20 19.16
CA SER A 877 -16.15 -20.79 20.14
C SER A 877 -16.61 -19.34 19.90
N ALA A 878 -15.69 -18.41 19.66
CA ALA A 878 -16.00 -17.02 19.34
C ALA A 878 -16.65 -16.88 17.95
N TYR A 879 -16.17 -17.64 16.97
CA TYR A 879 -16.70 -17.68 15.62
C TYR A 879 -18.16 -18.12 15.65
N ASP A 880 -18.50 -19.22 16.34
CA ASP A 880 -19.86 -19.77 16.46
C ASP A 880 -20.81 -18.86 17.24
N ALA A 881 -20.31 -18.16 18.26
CA ALA A 881 -21.06 -17.14 18.96
C ALA A 881 -21.51 -15.98 18.04
N LEU A 882 -20.83 -15.75 16.91
CA LEU A 882 -21.15 -14.72 15.90
C LEU A 882 -21.98 -15.23 14.71
N SER A 883 -22.51 -16.45 14.74
CA SER A 883 -23.24 -17.04 13.60
C SER A 883 -24.47 -16.19 13.19
N PRO A 884 -24.51 -15.61 11.97
CA PRO A 884 -25.65 -14.80 11.50
C PRO A 884 -26.97 -15.57 11.45
N THR A 885 -26.90 -16.86 11.08
CA THR A 885 -28.04 -17.74 10.87
C THR A 885 -28.36 -18.61 12.09
N GLY A 886 -27.55 -18.54 13.15
CA GLY A 886 -27.71 -19.37 14.34
C GLY A 886 -28.76 -18.79 15.29
N SER A 887 -29.84 -19.52 15.53
CA SER A 887 -30.82 -19.18 16.58
C SER A 887 -30.21 -19.12 17.99
N ASP A 888 -29.03 -19.72 18.15
CA ASP A 888 -28.35 -19.97 19.42
C ASP A 888 -27.17 -19.00 19.65
N SER A 889 -26.75 -18.24 18.64
CA SER A 889 -25.71 -17.19 18.75
C SER A 889 -25.92 -16.24 19.94
N PRO A 890 -27.11 -15.62 20.14
CA PRO A 890 -27.32 -14.74 21.29
C PRO A 890 -27.24 -15.48 22.63
N THR A 891 -27.60 -16.77 22.66
CA THR A 891 -27.49 -17.61 23.86
C THR A 891 -26.02 -17.87 24.21
N LEU A 892 -25.20 -18.25 23.23
CA LEU A 892 -23.76 -18.51 23.41
C LEU A 892 -23.01 -17.25 23.89
N LEU A 893 -23.37 -16.07 23.37
CA LEU A 893 -22.82 -14.79 23.83
C LEU A 893 -23.18 -14.52 25.30
N VAL A 894 -24.43 -14.75 25.70
CA VAL A 894 -24.89 -14.56 27.07
C VAL A 894 -24.26 -15.60 28.02
N GLU A 895 -24.10 -16.84 27.59
CA GLU A 895 -23.40 -17.90 28.35
C GLU A 895 -21.93 -17.57 28.59
N SER A 896 -21.30 -16.84 27.66
CA SER A 896 -19.89 -16.41 27.77
C SER A 896 -19.68 -15.14 28.61
N LEU A 897 -20.75 -14.44 29.02
CA LEU A 897 -20.67 -13.24 29.86
C LEU A 897 -19.84 -13.41 31.14
N PRO A 898 -19.93 -14.51 31.90
CA PRO A 898 -19.13 -14.70 33.11
C PRO A 898 -17.62 -14.59 32.85
N LEU A 899 -17.13 -15.02 31.68
CA LEU A 899 -15.72 -14.90 31.30
C LEU A 899 -15.30 -13.42 31.20
N ALA A 900 -16.11 -12.60 30.52
CA ALA A 900 -15.87 -11.16 30.43
C ALA A 900 -15.89 -10.47 31.79
N LYS A 901 -16.86 -10.82 32.63
CA LYS A 901 -16.94 -10.30 34.01
C LYS A 901 -15.72 -10.69 34.83
N HIS A 902 -15.23 -11.92 34.67
CA HIS A 902 -14.04 -12.42 35.36
C HIS A 902 -12.79 -11.65 34.94
N LEU A 903 -12.55 -11.49 33.63
CA LEU A 903 -11.42 -10.74 33.09
C LEU A 903 -11.38 -9.30 33.63
N HIS A 904 -12.50 -8.57 33.56
CA HIS A 904 -12.53 -7.18 34.04
C HIS A 904 -12.48 -7.04 35.57
N ARG A 905 -12.89 -8.07 36.31
CA ARG A 905 -12.64 -8.14 37.77
C ARG A 905 -11.16 -8.36 38.08
N ALA A 906 -10.50 -9.25 37.34
CA ALA A 906 -9.07 -9.49 37.46
C ALA A 906 -8.25 -8.24 37.10
N ILE A 907 -8.59 -7.54 36.02
CA ILE A 907 -7.94 -6.29 35.61
C ILE A 907 -7.99 -5.25 36.73
N LEU A 908 -9.18 -5.00 37.31
CA LEU A 908 -9.30 -4.04 38.41
C LEU A 908 -8.53 -4.49 39.66
N ARG A 909 -8.58 -5.78 40.01
CA ARG A 909 -7.89 -6.34 41.18
C ARG A 909 -6.38 -6.19 41.07
N THR A 910 -5.81 -6.64 39.96
CA THR A 910 -4.36 -6.58 39.70
C THR A 910 -3.90 -5.14 39.52
N GLY A 911 -4.62 -4.33 38.73
CA GLY A 911 -4.33 -2.91 38.54
C GLY A 911 -4.35 -2.13 39.86
N THR A 912 -5.33 -2.40 40.74
CA THR A 912 -5.36 -1.82 42.10
C THR A 912 -4.13 -2.21 42.91
N SER A 913 -3.73 -3.49 42.88
CA SER A 913 -2.52 -3.96 43.58
C SER A 913 -1.26 -3.25 43.08
N LEU A 914 -1.09 -3.10 41.75
CA LEU A 914 0.07 -2.44 41.15
C LEU A 914 0.19 -0.97 41.59
N LEU A 915 -0.93 -0.25 41.58
CA LEU A 915 -1.00 1.16 41.97
C LEU A 915 -0.85 1.34 43.50
N SER A 916 -1.54 0.55 44.31
CA SER A 916 -1.52 0.70 45.78
C SER A 916 -0.17 0.33 46.38
N LYS A 917 0.48 -0.72 45.85
CA LYS A 917 1.80 -1.17 46.28
C LYS A 917 2.94 -0.35 45.68
N HIS A 918 2.64 0.67 44.86
CA HIS A 918 3.63 1.50 44.18
C HIS A 918 4.66 0.67 43.40
N GLN A 919 4.20 -0.39 42.73
CA GLN A 919 5.05 -1.32 41.97
C GLN A 919 5.43 -0.80 40.58
N ILE A 920 4.87 0.32 40.16
CA ILE A 920 5.21 1.00 38.91
C ILE A 920 6.47 1.82 39.13
N ARG A 921 7.54 1.47 38.41
CA ARG A 921 8.84 2.16 38.46
C ARG A 921 8.98 3.08 37.27
N HIS A 922 9.52 4.27 37.51
CA HIS A 922 9.87 5.20 36.44
C HIS A 922 11.31 4.97 36.02
N LEU A 923 11.51 4.52 34.78
CA LEU A 923 12.82 4.48 34.15
C LEU A 923 13.02 5.76 33.32
N ARG A 924 14.20 5.92 32.73
CA ARG A 924 14.56 7.14 31.97
C ARG A 924 13.56 7.43 30.84
N ALA A 925 13.22 6.41 30.05
CA ALA A 925 12.43 6.56 28.82
C ALA A 925 10.94 6.14 28.98
N PHE A 926 10.63 5.24 29.92
CA PHE A 926 9.28 4.70 30.11
C PHE A 926 9.02 4.26 31.56
N ARG A 927 7.77 3.96 31.87
CA ARG A 927 7.36 3.33 33.13
C ARG A 927 7.26 1.83 32.98
N ILE A 928 7.59 1.10 34.04
CA ILE A 928 7.49 -0.35 34.05
C ILE A 928 6.74 -0.88 35.25
N ALA A 929 5.93 -1.90 35.03
CA ALA A 929 5.38 -2.74 36.07
C ALA A 929 5.52 -4.22 35.69
N VAL A 930 5.71 -5.07 36.70
CA VAL A 930 5.83 -6.53 36.50
C VAL A 930 4.84 -7.24 37.41
N VAL A 931 3.96 -8.02 36.80
CA VAL A 931 2.96 -8.86 37.45
C VAL A 931 3.61 -10.22 37.74
N LYS A 932 4.20 -10.34 38.94
CA LYS A 932 4.91 -11.56 39.39
C LYS A 932 4.06 -12.47 40.27
N GLU A 933 3.20 -11.88 41.09
CA GLU A 933 2.46 -12.59 42.15
C GLU A 933 1.00 -12.14 42.18
N GLY A 934 0.10 -13.09 42.41
CA GLY A 934 -1.33 -12.82 42.52
C GLY A 934 -2.19 -14.00 42.05
N PRO A 935 -3.48 -13.98 42.38
CA PRO A 935 -4.42 -15.03 41.98
C PRO A 935 -4.69 -15.08 40.47
N ASP A 936 -4.48 -13.96 39.75
CA ASP A 936 -4.79 -13.82 38.32
C ASP A 936 -3.54 -13.82 37.42
N VAL A 937 -2.36 -14.16 37.94
CA VAL A 937 -1.10 -14.07 37.16
C VAL A 937 -1.18 -14.90 35.87
N LYS A 938 -1.75 -16.12 35.96
CA LYS A 938 -1.95 -17.00 34.79
C LYS A 938 -2.87 -16.40 33.71
N LEU A 939 -3.80 -15.52 34.08
CA LEU A 939 -4.67 -14.85 33.11
C LEU A 939 -3.89 -13.85 32.25
N PHE A 940 -2.89 -13.20 32.85
CA PHE A 940 -2.08 -12.16 32.21
C PHE A 940 -0.83 -12.71 31.51
N THR A 941 -0.77 -14.03 31.27
CA THR A 941 0.17 -14.64 30.32
C THR A 941 -0.36 -14.50 28.89
N ASN A 942 -1.67 -14.37 28.70
CA ASN A 942 -2.25 -14.08 27.38
C ASN A 942 -1.95 -12.61 27.00
N PRO A 943 -1.35 -12.36 25.81
CA PRO A 943 -1.02 -11.00 25.35
C PRO A 943 -2.21 -10.02 25.32
N GLY A 944 -3.39 -10.48 24.91
CA GLY A 944 -4.59 -9.63 24.82
C GLY A 944 -5.08 -9.18 26.20
N ALA A 945 -5.15 -10.11 27.15
CA ALA A 945 -5.52 -9.80 28.53
C ALA A 945 -4.52 -8.85 29.21
N LEU A 946 -3.21 -9.08 28.96
CA LEU A 946 -2.14 -8.22 29.47
C LEU A 946 -2.19 -6.82 28.85
N THR A 947 -2.50 -6.70 27.56
CA THR A 947 -2.68 -5.43 26.87
C THR A 947 -3.83 -4.62 27.48
N LYS A 948 -4.98 -5.24 27.77
CA LYS A 948 -6.11 -4.57 28.45
C LYS A 948 -5.75 -4.07 29.84
N LEU A 949 -4.98 -4.86 30.61
CA LEU A 949 -4.46 -4.43 31.91
C LEU A 949 -3.50 -3.25 31.75
N ALA A 950 -2.59 -3.31 30.78
CA ALA A 950 -1.63 -2.24 30.50
C ALA A 950 -2.34 -0.93 30.13
N LEU A 951 -3.35 -0.97 29.25
CA LEU A 951 -4.14 0.20 28.88
C LEU A 951 -4.88 0.81 30.08
N TRP A 952 -5.49 -0.02 30.92
CA TRP A 952 -6.17 0.44 32.14
C TRP A 952 -5.21 1.12 33.11
N VAL A 953 -4.03 0.52 33.35
CA VAL A 953 -3.00 1.10 34.23
C VAL A 953 -2.42 2.37 33.63
N ALA A 954 -2.16 2.39 32.33
CA ALA A 954 -1.63 3.55 31.63
C ALA A 954 -2.61 4.73 31.72
N GLU A 955 -3.92 4.50 31.53
CA GLU A 955 -4.94 5.54 31.67
C GLU A 955 -5.00 6.08 33.12
N ALA A 956 -4.91 5.18 34.11
CA ALA A 956 -4.86 5.57 35.51
C ALA A 956 -3.64 6.45 35.84
N ILE A 957 -2.45 6.11 35.32
CA ILE A 957 -1.23 6.90 35.50
C ILE A 957 -1.38 8.27 34.83
N GLN A 958 -1.83 8.31 33.57
CA GLN A 958 -1.96 9.56 32.81
C GLN A 958 -2.88 10.55 33.53
N VAL A 959 -4.02 10.08 34.04
CA VAL A 959 -4.94 10.93 34.80
C VAL A 959 -4.34 11.37 36.13
N GLN A 960 -3.65 10.48 36.85
CA GLN A 960 -3.00 10.83 38.12
C GLN A 960 -1.91 11.90 37.94
N GLU A 961 -1.19 11.88 36.83
CA GLU A 961 -0.20 12.90 36.50
C GLU A 961 -0.84 14.25 36.17
N ARG A 962 -1.94 14.24 35.43
CA ARG A 962 -2.70 15.44 35.10
C ARG A 962 -3.20 16.15 36.35
N ASP A 963 -3.78 15.40 37.29
CA ASP A 963 -4.27 15.96 38.55
C ASP A 963 -3.11 16.55 39.40
N ARG A 964 -1.89 15.99 39.28
CA ARG A 964 -0.68 16.52 39.92
C ARG A 964 -0.08 17.73 39.21
N SER A 965 -0.25 17.86 37.89
CA SER A 965 0.27 18.98 37.11
C SER A 965 -0.64 20.21 37.20
N GLU A 966 -1.96 20.03 37.27
CA GLU A 966 -2.91 21.13 37.54
C GLU A 966 -2.65 21.84 38.88
N THR A 967 -2.00 21.15 39.83
CA THR A 967 -1.62 21.71 41.14
C THR A 967 -0.28 22.48 41.12
N LYS A 968 0.53 22.40 40.05
CA LYS A 968 1.78 23.17 39.88
C LYS A 968 1.60 24.17 38.74
N MET A 969 1.74 25.47 39.04
CA MET A 969 1.68 26.56 38.04
C MET A 969 2.59 26.26 36.84
N GLY A 970 1.98 25.92 35.70
CA GLY A 970 2.66 25.64 34.44
C GLY A 970 1.84 24.72 33.54
N LYS A 971 1.11 25.28 32.56
CA LYS A 971 0.35 24.54 31.54
C LYS A 971 1.25 23.83 30.50
N LYS A 972 2.33 23.15 30.90
CA LYS A 972 3.01 22.22 30.00
C LYS A 972 2.18 20.93 29.95
N LYS A 973 1.55 20.67 28.80
CA LYS A 973 0.96 19.35 28.50
C LYS A 973 2.11 18.33 28.55
N ILE A 974 2.20 17.59 29.65
CA ILE A 974 3.12 16.46 29.77
C ILE A 974 2.61 15.40 28.79
N LEU A 975 3.37 15.10 27.74
CA LEU A 975 3.14 13.91 26.92
C LEU A 975 3.16 12.70 27.87
N GLY A 976 2.11 11.88 27.84
CA GLY A 976 2.02 10.72 28.73
C GLY A 976 3.25 9.82 28.56
N THR A 977 3.88 9.39 29.65
CA THR A 977 5.04 8.50 29.49
C THR A 977 4.57 7.12 29.02
N PRO A 978 5.29 6.45 28.10
CA PRO A 978 5.00 5.07 27.74
C PRO A 978 5.02 4.12 28.94
N LEU A 979 4.24 3.04 28.87
CA LEU A 979 4.18 2.00 29.90
C LEU A 979 4.52 0.64 29.31
N VAL A 980 5.48 -0.03 29.94
CA VAL A 980 5.81 -1.44 29.71
C VAL A 980 5.23 -2.26 30.86
N LEU A 981 4.47 -3.29 30.53
CA LEU A 981 3.90 -4.23 31.50
C LEU A 981 4.37 -5.64 31.17
N ALA A 982 4.88 -6.37 32.17
CA ALA A 982 5.33 -7.74 32.01
C ALA A 982 4.53 -8.70 32.91
N GLY A 983 4.02 -9.79 32.35
CA GLY A 983 3.37 -10.89 33.07
C GLY A 983 4.27 -12.13 33.13
N LEU A 984 4.41 -12.72 34.31
CA LEU A 984 5.23 -13.92 34.50
C LEU A 984 4.44 -15.21 34.23
N ASP A 985 4.91 -16.00 33.27
CA ASP A 985 4.51 -17.40 33.11
C ASP A 985 5.55 -18.30 33.80
N GLU A 986 5.25 -18.72 35.04
CA GLU A 986 6.13 -19.61 35.81
C GLU A 986 6.22 -21.02 35.18
N ASP A 987 5.18 -21.47 34.48
CA ASP A 987 5.15 -22.82 33.90
C ASP A 987 6.11 -22.90 32.69
N ARG A 988 6.19 -21.80 31.91
CA ARG A 988 7.11 -21.68 30.76
C ARG A 988 8.47 -21.07 31.10
N GLY A 989 8.62 -20.45 32.27
CA GLY A 989 9.83 -19.70 32.64
C GLY A 989 10.04 -18.43 31.80
N VAL A 990 8.95 -17.81 31.31
CA VAL A 990 8.99 -16.70 30.35
C VAL A 990 8.18 -15.52 30.89
N TYR A 991 8.61 -14.30 30.58
CA TYR A 991 7.80 -13.09 30.75
C TYR A 991 7.19 -12.68 29.42
N VAL A 992 5.87 -12.50 29.39
CA VAL A 992 5.18 -11.82 28.30
C VAL A 992 5.22 -10.33 28.57
N VAL A 993 5.82 -9.55 27.67
CA VAL A 993 6.09 -8.12 27.83
C VAL A 993 5.28 -7.36 26.78
N VAL A 994 4.51 -6.36 27.22
CA VAL A 994 3.70 -5.48 26.37
C VAL A 994 4.14 -4.04 26.54
N GLY A 995 4.46 -3.37 25.43
CA GLY A 995 4.78 -1.95 25.36
C GLY A 995 3.60 -1.12 24.86
N THR A 996 2.98 -0.33 25.74
CA THR A 996 1.90 0.60 25.36
C THR A 996 2.46 1.98 25.06
N GLY A 997 2.09 2.54 23.90
CA GLY A 997 2.52 3.86 23.47
C GLY A 997 2.19 4.93 24.51
N GLY A 998 3.11 5.88 24.71
CA GLY A 998 2.98 6.94 25.70
C GLY A 998 1.99 8.00 25.29
N GLY A 999 0.69 7.67 25.33
CA GLY A 999 -0.46 8.59 25.29
C GLY A 999 -0.28 9.84 24.41
N GLY A 1000 0.44 9.70 23.29
CA GLY A 1000 0.87 10.78 22.43
C GLY A 1000 -0.38 11.25 21.74
N GLY A 1001 -0.92 12.36 22.25
CA GLY A 1001 -2.29 12.75 21.97
C GLY A 1001 -2.57 12.67 20.48
N VAL A 1002 -3.66 12.00 20.13
CA VAL A 1002 -4.31 12.25 18.85
C VAL A 1002 -4.54 13.75 18.86
N ILE A 1003 -3.77 14.46 18.04
CA ILE A 1003 -3.95 15.89 17.85
C ILE A 1003 -5.41 16.02 17.42
N ASP A 1004 -6.22 16.70 18.22
CA ASP A 1004 -7.59 16.99 17.85
C ASP A 1004 -7.52 17.95 16.66
N PHE A 1005 -7.52 17.38 15.45
CA PHE A 1005 -7.41 18.11 14.21
C PHE A 1005 -8.55 19.10 14.05
N ALA A 1006 -9.73 18.85 14.65
CA ALA A 1006 -10.84 19.80 14.64
C ALA A 1006 -10.56 20.99 15.56
N ALA A 1007 -10.05 20.76 16.77
CA ALA A 1007 -9.62 21.85 17.65
C ALA A 1007 -8.42 22.63 17.07
N LEU A 1008 -7.50 21.95 16.37
CA LEU A 1008 -6.34 22.56 15.74
C LEU A 1008 -6.72 23.35 14.49
N ALA A 1009 -7.61 22.83 13.64
CA ALA A 1009 -8.19 23.53 12.50
C ALA A 1009 -8.96 24.77 12.93
N LYS A 1010 -9.77 24.67 13.99
CA LYS A 1010 -10.48 25.81 14.59
C LYS A 1010 -9.52 26.86 15.16
N LYS A 1011 -8.39 26.43 15.75
CA LYS A 1011 -7.32 27.34 16.22
C LYS A 1011 -6.57 27.98 15.06
N GLN A 1012 -6.30 27.25 13.98
CA GLN A 1012 -5.66 27.77 12.77
C GLN A 1012 -6.58 28.75 12.03
N GLU A 1013 -7.88 28.46 11.95
CA GLU A 1013 -8.89 29.36 11.38
C GLU A 1013 -9.02 30.62 12.24
N ALA A 1014 -9.02 30.49 13.58
CA ALA A 1014 -8.97 31.64 14.48
C ALA A 1014 -7.68 32.47 14.34
N GLN A 1015 -6.53 31.82 14.08
CA GLN A 1015 -5.27 32.51 13.81
C GLN A 1015 -5.24 33.19 12.44
N ARG A 1016 -5.79 32.54 11.40
CA ARG A 1016 -5.93 33.11 10.04
C ARG A 1016 -6.86 34.32 10.06
N THR A 1017 -8.04 34.20 10.65
CA THR A 1017 -8.98 35.33 10.81
C THR A 1017 -8.38 36.48 11.63
N LYS A 1018 -7.60 36.18 12.69
CA LYS A 1018 -6.87 37.20 13.46
C LYS A 1018 -5.76 37.88 12.64
N LYS A 1019 -5.03 37.13 11.80
CA LYS A 1019 -3.99 37.66 10.89
C LYS A 1019 -4.61 38.53 9.80
N GLU A 1020 -5.67 38.06 9.15
CA GLU A 1020 -6.44 38.80 8.15
C GLU A 1020 -7.03 40.09 8.71
N ALA A 1021 -7.54 40.08 9.95
CA ALA A 1021 -8.01 41.28 10.63
C ALA A 1021 -6.88 42.28 10.92
N LYS A 1022 -5.67 41.80 11.27
CA LYS A 1022 -4.49 42.66 11.50
C LYS A 1022 -3.99 43.28 10.19
N ASP A 1023 -3.95 42.50 9.11
CA ASP A 1023 -3.51 42.97 7.79
C ASP A 1023 -4.52 43.94 7.17
N ARG A 1024 -5.83 43.72 7.37
CA ARG A 1024 -6.88 44.67 6.98
C ARG A 1024 -6.75 46.00 7.73
N LYS A 1025 -6.55 45.97 9.05
CA LYS A 1025 -6.31 47.19 9.85
C LYS A 1025 -5.03 47.92 9.41
N ARG A 1026 -3.98 47.20 9.02
CA ARG A 1026 -2.75 47.79 8.51
C ARG A 1026 -2.96 48.48 7.16
N LYS A 1027 -3.66 47.82 6.22
CA LYS A 1027 -4.01 48.41 4.91
C LYS A 1027 -4.90 49.65 5.06
N GLU A 1028 -5.90 49.62 5.94
CA GLU A 1028 -6.73 50.79 6.24
C GLU A 1028 -5.91 51.95 6.82
N ARG A 1029 -4.93 51.67 7.69
CA ARG A 1029 -4.03 52.70 8.23
C ARG A 1029 -3.12 53.29 7.14
N GLU A 1030 -2.59 52.46 6.24
CA GLU A 1030 -1.75 52.90 5.12
C GLU A 1030 -2.56 53.70 4.08
N ASP A 1031 -3.77 53.28 3.74
CA ASP A 1031 -4.67 54.02 2.83
C ASP A 1031 -5.12 55.36 3.43
N ARG A 1032 -5.39 55.40 4.74
CA ARG A 1032 -5.69 56.66 5.45
C ARG A 1032 -4.49 57.60 5.41
N ARG A 1033 -3.27 57.09 5.62
CA ARG A 1033 -2.04 57.87 5.50
C ARG A 1033 -1.82 58.38 4.08
N ARG A 1034 -2.08 57.54 3.06
CA ARG A 1034 -1.94 57.90 1.65
C ARG A 1034 -2.97 58.92 1.19
N LYS A 1035 -4.21 58.84 1.67
CA LYS A 1035 -5.25 59.85 1.42
C LYS A 1035 -4.90 61.20 2.04
N ARG A 1036 -4.45 61.22 3.31
CA ARG A 1036 -3.99 62.45 3.97
C ARG A 1036 -2.77 63.07 3.27
N ALA A 1037 -1.81 62.25 2.83
CA ALA A 1037 -0.67 62.73 2.06
C ALA A 1037 -1.09 63.30 0.68
N ALA A 1038 -2.05 62.67 0.00
CA ALA A 1038 -2.58 63.15 -1.28
C ALA A 1038 -3.44 64.42 -1.14
N GLU A 1039 -4.11 64.59 0.01
CA GLU A 1039 -4.88 65.80 0.34
C GLU A 1039 -3.94 66.97 0.63
N ARG A 1040 -2.89 66.76 1.43
CA ARG A 1040 -1.81 67.75 1.63
C ARG A 1040 -1.13 68.15 0.31
N ALA A 1041 -0.86 67.17 -0.56
CA ALA A 1041 -0.27 67.44 -1.88
C ALA A 1041 -1.20 68.21 -2.85
N ARG A 1042 -2.51 68.27 -2.58
CA ARG A 1042 -3.49 69.01 -3.39
C ARG A 1042 -3.74 70.43 -2.88
N GLN A 1043 -3.50 70.69 -1.60
CA GLN A 1043 -3.70 72.02 -1.01
C GLN A 1043 -2.58 73.01 -1.31
N ASN A 1044 -1.41 72.57 -1.79
CA ASN A 1044 -0.32 73.46 -2.21
C ASN A 1044 0.02 74.51 -1.14
N GLU A 1045 -0.10 74.11 0.13
CA GLU A 1045 0.38 74.84 1.30
C GLU A 1045 1.84 74.42 1.51
N ASP A 1046 2.74 75.22 0.94
CA ASP A 1046 4.14 75.29 1.36
C ASP A 1046 4.17 76.04 2.70
N ASP A 1047 3.71 75.40 3.78
CA ASP A 1047 4.02 75.84 5.13
C ASP A 1047 5.03 74.87 5.74
N GLU A 1048 6.26 75.35 5.84
CA GLU A 1048 7.35 74.81 6.65
C GLU A 1048 6.99 74.95 8.14
N ASP A 1049 6.08 74.12 8.63
CA ASP A 1049 5.93 73.91 10.07
C ASP A 1049 6.10 72.40 10.37
N GLU A 1050 7.30 72.07 10.86
CA GLU A 1050 7.56 70.87 11.66
C GLU A 1050 6.77 70.97 12.96
N GLU A 1051 5.45 70.76 12.92
CA GLU A 1051 4.71 70.38 14.12
C GLU A 1051 4.79 68.87 14.28
N GLU A 1052 5.71 68.46 15.17
CA GLU A 1052 5.62 67.20 15.90
C GLU A 1052 4.25 67.12 16.57
N GLU A 1053 3.26 66.52 15.92
CA GLU A 1053 2.11 65.99 16.64
C GLU A 1053 2.57 64.75 17.41
N THR A 1054 3.02 65.02 18.64
CA THR A 1054 2.96 64.09 19.77
C THR A 1054 1.51 63.64 19.96
N GLU A 1055 1.12 62.58 19.27
CA GLU A 1055 -0.02 61.76 19.71
C GLU A 1055 0.48 60.89 20.85
N GLU A 1056 0.16 61.36 22.04
CA GLU A 1056 0.35 60.77 23.36
C GLU A 1056 0.20 59.25 23.35
N ASP A 1057 1.31 58.57 23.64
CA ASP A 1057 1.24 57.43 24.55
C ASP A 1057 0.71 57.97 25.88
N ASP A 1058 -0.55 57.69 26.20
CA ASP A 1058 -0.84 57.33 27.57
C ASP A 1058 -1.79 56.14 27.70
N SER A 1059 -1.36 55.29 28.61
CA SER A 1059 -1.63 53.88 28.74
C SER A 1059 -2.37 53.65 30.05
N SER A 1060 -3.35 52.73 30.05
CA SER A 1060 -3.58 51.86 31.22
C SER A 1060 -4.60 50.76 30.90
N SER A 1061 -4.54 49.58 31.50
CA SER A 1061 -3.43 48.68 31.77
C SER A 1061 -4.11 47.34 32.03
N GLY A 1062 -3.59 46.29 31.42
CA GLY A 1062 -3.98 44.92 31.66
C GLY A 1062 -2.75 44.07 31.44
N SER A 1063 -1.84 44.16 32.41
CA SER A 1063 -0.65 43.33 32.56
C SER A 1063 -0.95 41.87 32.23
N ASP A 1064 -0.23 41.29 31.28
CA ASP A 1064 0.41 40.00 31.52
C ASP A 1064 1.60 39.80 30.59
N SER A 1065 2.76 39.69 31.24
CA SER A 1065 3.98 38.97 30.86
C SER A 1065 4.33 38.86 29.37
N ASP A 1066 5.38 39.60 29.04
CA ASP A 1066 6.27 39.41 27.90
C ASP A 1066 7.01 38.07 28.06
N ASP A 1067 6.41 36.98 27.56
CA ASP A 1067 7.13 35.81 27.06
C ASP A 1067 7.02 35.87 25.53
N GLY A 1068 8.07 36.40 24.89
CA GLY A 1068 8.16 36.46 23.44
C GLY A 1068 8.08 35.06 22.81
N PRO A 1069 7.41 34.89 21.65
CA PRO A 1069 7.25 33.58 21.01
C PRO A 1069 8.47 33.14 20.18
N ASP A 1070 9.63 33.77 20.36
CA ASP A 1070 10.78 33.59 19.47
C ASP A 1070 11.66 32.37 19.83
N ASP A 1071 11.41 31.69 20.96
CA ASP A 1071 12.02 30.39 21.29
C ASP A 1071 11.07 29.18 21.08
N GLU A 1072 9.83 29.38 20.58
CA GLU A 1072 8.88 28.27 20.34
C GLU A 1072 8.79 27.82 18.87
N LYS A 1073 9.52 28.45 17.94
CA LYS A 1073 9.53 28.00 16.53
C LYS A 1073 10.43 26.80 16.25
N GLY A 1074 11.35 26.45 17.15
CA GLY A 1074 12.28 25.33 17.00
C GLY A 1074 11.76 23.96 17.44
N LEU A 1075 10.58 23.86 18.06
CA LEU A 1075 10.09 22.60 18.67
C LEU A 1075 8.76 22.07 18.07
N PHE A 1076 8.13 22.82 17.16
CA PHE A 1076 6.85 22.43 16.54
C PHE A 1076 6.93 22.23 15.01
N GLY A 1077 8.15 22.14 14.47
CA GLY A 1077 8.42 21.76 13.09
C GLY A 1077 8.41 20.24 12.89
N ASN A 1078 7.31 19.56 13.22
CA ASN A 1078 6.88 18.34 12.52
C ASN A 1078 5.47 17.92 12.96
N LYS A 1079 4.59 17.80 11.97
CA LYS A 1079 3.14 17.53 12.08
C LYS A 1079 2.84 16.03 12.25
N ASN A 1080 3.63 15.29 13.04
CA ASN A 1080 3.52 13.83 13.09
C ASN A 1080 2.85 13.36 14.40
N LEU A 1081 1.81 12.54 14.24
CA LEU A 1081 1.24 11.76 15.34
C LEU A 1081 2.33 10.86 15.92
N VAL A 1082 2.57 10.95 17.23
CA VAL A 1082 3.59 10.12 17.91
C VAL A 1082 3.10 8.68 17.94
N ARG A 1083 3.69 7.80 17.12
CA ARG A 1083 3.32 6.38 17.05
C ARG A 1083 4.11 5.52 18.03
N ASN A 1084 3.60 4.33 18.32
CA ASN A 1084 4.24 3.37 19.21
C ASN A 1084 5.48 2.73 18.55
N ARG A 1085 6.68 3.01 19.08
CA ARG A 1085 7.96 2.50 18.59
C ARG A 1085 8.51 1.31 19.37
N PHE A 1086 7.75 0.74 20.33
CA PHE A 1086 8.22 -0.41 21.10
C PHE A 1086 8.59 -1.61 20.23
N GLY A 1087 7.88 -1.86 19.13
CA GLY A 1087 8.24 -2.97 18.23
C GLY A 1087 9.64 -2.85 17.63
N ILE A 1088 10.03 -1.65 17.21
CA ILE A 1088 11.36 -1.37 16.67
C ILE A 1088 12.40 -1.42 17.80
N ALA A 1089 12.11 -0.77 18.93
CA ALA A 1089 13.01 -0.75 20.07
C ALA A 1089 13.28 -2.17 20.62
N PHE A 1090 12.29 -3.06 20.62
CA PHE A 1090 12.49 -4.45 21.01
C PHE A 1090 13.42 -5.19 20.03
N GLN A 1091 13.25 -5.00 18.72
CA GLN A 1091 14.13 -5.60 17.72
C GLN A 1091 15.58 -5.10 17.85
N GLU A 1092 15.79 -3.80 18.03
CA GLU A 1092 17.11 -3.22 18.26
C GLU A 1092 17.78 -3.79 19.52
N VAL A 1093 17.04 -3.93 20.62
CA VAL A 1093 17.57 -4.48 21.88
C VAL A 1093 17.92 -5.96 21.73
N VAL A 1094 17.12 -6.74 20.99
CA VAL A 1094 17.42 -8.16 20.72
C VAL A 1094 18.72 -8.30 19.94
N GLN A 1095 18.94 -7.45 18.93
CA GLN A 1095 20.18 -7.44 18.14
C GLN A 1095 21.41 -7.07 18.99
N GLU A 1096 21.28 -6.16 19.95
CA GLU A 1096 22.39 -5.70 20.80
C GLU A 1096 22.71 -6.66 21.95
N THR A 1097 21.69 -7.17 22.65
CA THR A 1097 21.87 -7.94 23.90
C THR A 1097 21.95 -9.44 23.69
N SER A 1098 21.64 -9.94 22.49
CA SER A 1098 21.49 -11.38 22.21
C SER A 1098 20.58 -12.11 23.20
N ALA A 1099 19.65 -11.40 23.83
CA ALA A 1099 18.70 -11.96 24.79
C ALA A 1099 17.79 -12.99 24.10
N ARG A 1100 17.43 -14.07 24.79
CA ARG A 1100 16.51 -15.09 24.26
C ARG A 1100 15.09 -14.54 24.29
N VAL A 1101 14.68 -13.99 23.16
CA VAL A 1101 13.37 -13.36 22.96
C VAL A 1101 12.64 -14.04 21.80
N ARG A 1102 11.33 -14.21 21.94
CA ARG A 1102 10.43 -14.65 20.87
C ARG A 1102 9.48 -13.50 20.50
N ILE A 1103 9.49 -13.13 19.23
CA ILE A 1103 8.62 -12.10 18.64
C ILE A 1103 7.69 -12.79 17.63
N ASP A 1104 6.62 -13.42 18.14
CA ASP A 1104 5.70 -14.22 17.34
C ASP A 1104 4.31 -13.56 17.19
N SER A 1105 3.98 -12.63 18.09
CA SER A 1105 2.69 -11.93 18.06
C SER A 1105 2.59 -11.00 16.84
N PHE A 1106 1.39 -10.90 16.25
CA PHE A 1106 1.09 -9.88 15.23
C PHE A 1106 1.18 -8.44 15.75
N GLU A 1107 1.05 -8.26 17.06
CA GLU A 1107 1.30 -7.00 17.73
C GLU A 1107 2.81 -6.87 18.01
N ASN A 1108 3.53 -6.09 17.21
CA ASN A 1108 4.98 -5.91 17.39
C ASN A 1108 5.35 -5.31 18.76
N CYS A 1109 4.39 -4.71 19.47
CA CYS A 1109 4.57 -4.23 20.83
C CYS A 1109 4.46 -5.34 21.91
N VAL A 1110 4.40 -6.61 21.52
CA VAL A 1110 4.37 -7.77 22.42
C VAL A 1110 5.58 -8.66 22.14
N VAL A 1111 6.33 -8.99 23.19
CA VAL A 1111 7.47 -9.92 23.11
C VAL A 1111 7.50 -10.87 24.29
N GLU A 1112 8.01 -12.08 24.06
CA GLU A 1112 8.23 -13.07 25.10
C GLU A 1112 9.73 -13.14 25.43
N VAL A 1113 10.11 -12.89 26.69
CA VAL A 1113 11.51 -12.83 27.14
C VAL A 1113 11.75 -13.91 28.19
N GLN A 1114 12.85 -14.65 28.08
CA GLN A 1114 13.23 -15.63 29.10
C GLN A 1114 13.41 -14.99 30.48
N LYS A 1115 13.01 -15.71 31.55
CA LYS A 1115 13.01 -15.20 32.94
C LYS A 1115 14.37 -14.65 33.39
N GLU A 1116 15.45 -15.29 32.95
CA GLU A 1116 16.84 -14.93 33.28
C GLU A 1116 17.30 -13.64 32.56
N ASP A 1117 16.82 -13.42 31.34
CA ASP A 1117 17.33 -12.40 30.43
C ASP A 1117 16.55 -11.06 30.57
N LEU A 1118 15.40 -11.06 31.26
CA LEU A 1118 14.53 -9.88 31.43
C LEU A 1118 15.29 -8.68 32.03
N GLY A 1119 16.17 -8.90 33.01
CA GLY A 1119 16.90 -7.82 33.67
C GLY A 1119 17.76 -7.01 32.70
N GLY A 1120 18.61 -7.71 31.93
CA GLY A 1120 19.48 -7.09 30.92
C GLY A 1120 18.69 -6.50 29.75
N PHE A 1121 17.62 -7.18 29.33
CA PHE A 1121 16.73 -6.69 28.27
C PHE A 1121 16.11 -5.33 28.63
N LEU A 1122 15.60 -5.17 29.86
CA LEU A 1122 14.98 -3.93 30.32
C LEU A 1122 15.99 -2.79 30.53
N GLU A 1123 17.20 -3.12 30.96
CA GLU A 1123 18.29 -2.15 31.11
C GLU A 1123 18.66 -1.55 29.74
N ALA A 1124 18.92 -2.41 28.74
CA ALA A 1124 19.22 -1.98 27.38
C ALA A 1124 18.06 -1.17 26.75
N LEU A 1125 16.82 -1.64 26.93
CA LEU A 1125 15.62 -0.92 26.46
C LEU A 1125 15.49 0.49 27.07
N SER A 1126 15.96 0.70 28.30
CA SER A 1126 15.87 2.00 28.97
C SER A 1126 16.73 3.10 28.33
N PHE A 1127 17.74 2.72 27.53
CA PHE A 1127 18.59 3.62 26.77
C PHE A 1127 18.05 3.95 25.38
N ARG A 1128 17.02 3.24 24.91
CA ARG A 1128 16.43 3.40 23.57
C ARG A 1128 15.29 4.43 23.57
N SER A 1129 15.08 5.07 22.42
CA SER A 1129 13.92 5.93 22.21
C SER A 1129 12.70 5.07 21.90
N VAL A 1130 11.78 4.99 22.87
CA VAL A 1130 10.53 4.23 22.75
C VAL A 1130 9.33 5.09 22.31
N VAL A 1131 9.58 6.38 22.09
CA VAL A 1131 8.64 7.39 21.59
C VAL A 1131 9.16 7.92 20.25
N GLY A 1132 8.28 8.01 19.25
CA GLY A 1132 8.57 8.52 17.91
C GLY A 1132 8.66 10.02 17.83
#